data_AF-A0A0T1UKX8-F1
#
_entry.id   AF-A0A0T1UKX8-F1
#
_cell.length_a   1.000
_cell.length_b   1.000
_cell.length_c   1.000
_cell.angle_alpha   90.00
_cell.angle_beta   90.00
_cell.angle_gamma   90.00
#
_symmetry.space_group_name_H-M   'P 1'
#
loop_
_entity.id
_entity.type
_entity.pdbx_description
1 polymer ?
#
loop_
_entity_poly.entity_id
_entity_poly.type
_entity_poly.pdbx_seq_one_letter_code
_entity_poly.pdbx_strand_id
1 'polypeptide(L)'
;MANAEHSGRRTEAFGATAVDTARTRLRVARLGLWLLAAVLAVRQVAVVLGNPRGERLTDLETWVGPDGVLHVNGSLYDSTRFTGTPFGGLVLKPLTRAAEQALGWGWTFGTLLLVAALGLVVARALPQPVHRRTALLAAPVTISLLMLSLPVRNTLWLGQTSIIPVLLVLLGCFVVRDWRAAGVLIGLAAALQPTVLLFAALLWFTGRRRAAAVTGASFAAGTALAWAAMPHDSYTYWVHHMAGVGLGGEADALANQSLHGALLRLGLSGPPEIGLFLSLGAVVAALGVRRAVRYARDGQLLLAVALTGCAAIVVSPTTWQHQLLWVLLAVVGRVGKRASDRYVWPVAVILVMTLPAKMMLPNMAVLYPLRDNAVLLAAVAAATVVPFLSRTSPYYRAPIPTEYARPVPTRWKRVPLLPFLKRVLTRPNLLLELLLIRVTYAAYQRVRLGATGGTNTGGRARAEAHGRQILDIERFLHIDIEHWANHAVVKVGWLRDFFDFYYESFHFVVPLSVLALLYWRRPVDYRWARASLGFATLLALVGFWLYPLAPPRLMPDLGVIDTVHGVQDFSKPDYGTLTALTNQYAAMPSLHFGWSLWCGLVIAIVAPKWWMKALGLLHPFFTVSAIVATGNHWVLDAVGGALVVGGGFGLSYLFMGPRARFATATAVAAAEPARAEKEPSPR
;
A
#
# COMPACT_ATOMS: atom_id res chain seq x y z
N MET A 1 25.00 -37.88 58.53
CA MET A 1 25.80 -37.10 57.56
C MET A 1 25.44 -37.63 56.17
N ALA A 2 24.55 -36.94 55.44
CA ALA A 2 24.86 -36.01 54.33
C ALA A 2 25.38 -36.77 53.09
N ASN A 3 24.88 -36.66 51.86
CA ASN A 3 23.97 -35.74 51.19
C ASN A 3 23.36 -36.47 49.97
N ALA A 4 22.05 -36.36 49.78
CA ALA A 4 21.39 -36.63 48.50
C ALA A 4 20.68 -35.35 48.10
N GLU A 5 21.27 -34.59 47.17
CA GLU A 5 20.62 -33.54 46.35
C GLU A 5 21.70 -32.87 45.50
N HIS A 6 21.57 -32.90 44.17
CA HIS A 6 21.98 -31.86 43.20
C HIS A 6 22.11 -32.45 41.78
N SER A 7 20.99 -32.77 41.13
CA SER A 7 20.98 -33.00 39.67
C SER A 7 19.73 -32.46 38.96
N GLY A 8 19.13 -31.37 39.47
CA GLY A 8 17.91 -30.78 38.90
C GLY A 8 18.00 -29.35 38.34
N ARG A 9 19.09 -28.59 38.55
CA ARG A 9 19.04 -27.11 38.42
C ARG A 9 19.55 -26.46 37.11
N ARG A 10 20.16 -27.19 36.17
CA ARG A 10 20.80 -26.54 35.00
C ARG A 10 19.90 -26.32 33.78
N THR A 11 18.82 -27.08 33.62
CA THR A 11 17.87 -26.92 32.49
C THR A 11 16.84 -25.82 32.72
N GLU A 12 16.48 -25.52 33.97
CA GLU A 12 15.50 -24.47 34.30
C GLU A 12 16.06 -23.05 34.14
N ALA A 13 17.34 -22.81 34.46
CA ALA A 13 17.97 -21.49 34.41
C ALA A 13 18.10 -20.91 32.98
N PHE A 14 18.38 -21.75 31.99
CA PHE A 14 18.41 -21.34 30.57
C PHE A 14 16.99 -21.11 30.00
N GLY A 15 16.00 -21.87 30.48
CA GLY A 15 14.59 -21.65 30.14
C GLY A 15 14.05 -20.33 30.70
N ALA A 16 14.37 -20.01 31.96
CA ALA A 16 13.94 -18.79 32.63
C ALA A 16 14.48 -17.52 31.93
N THR A 17 15.78 -17.50 31.61
CA THR A 17 16.44 -16.36 30.93
C THR A 17 15.93 -16.14 29.49
N ALA A 18 15.63 -17.22 28.75
CA ALA A 18 15.04 -17.15 27.41
C ALA A 18 13.58 -16.65 27.43
N VAL A 19 12.80 -17.06 28.45
CA VAL A 19 11.42 -16.62 28.64
C VAL A 19 11.37 -15.14 29.05
N ASP A 20 12.27 -14.69 29.93
CA ASP A 20 12.36 -13.29 30.35
C ASP A 20 12.80 -12.38 29.22
N THR A 21 13.80 -12.78 28.43
CA THR A 21 14.19 -12.01 27.23
C THR A 21 13.07 -11.93 26.19
N ALA A 22 12.30 -13.01 25.97
CA ALA A 22 11.14 -12.99 25.08
C ALA A 22 10.01 -12.08 25.61
N ARG A 23 9.78 -12.08 26.93
CA ARG A 23 8.81 -11.21 27.59
C ARG A 23 9.21 -9.74 27.50
N THR A 24 10.49 -9.43 27.71
CA THR A 24 11.06 -8.08 27.56
C THR A 24 10.94 -7.58 26.13
N ARG A 25 11.31 -8.40 25.13
CA ARG A 25 11.14 -8.04 23.70
C ARG A 25 9.68 -7.76 23.36
N LEU A 26 8.73 -8.54 23.88
CA LEU A 26 7.31 -8.32 23.67
C LEU A 26 6.81 -7.03 24.34
N ARG A 27 7.30 -6.70 25.55
CA ARG A 27 7.00 -5.44 26.23
C ARG A 27 7.53 -4.25 25.44
N VAL A 28 8.78 -4.30 24.99
CA VAL A 28 9.39 -3.24 24.16
C VAL A 28 8.62 -3.07 22.85
N ALA A 29 8.28 -4.16 22.15
CA ALA A 29 7.47 -4.08 20.93
C ALA A 29 6.08 -3.47 21.18
N ARG A 30 5.42 -3.84 22.29
CA ARG A 30 4.13 -3.27 22.69
C ARG A 30 4.24 -1.78 22.97
N LEU A 31 5.24 -1.36 23.75
CA LEU A 31 5.48 0.05 24.06
C LEU A 31 5.80 0.85 22.79
N GLY A 32 6.64 0.32 21.91
CA GLY A 32 6.95 0.95 20.62
C GLY A 32 5.72 1.12 19.73
N LEU A 33 4.80 0.15 19.71
CA LEU A 33 3.54 0.26 18.96
C LEU A 33 2.57 1.28 19.57
N TRP A 34 2.49 1.39 20.90
CA TRP A 34 1.71 2.46 21.54
C TRP A 34 2.33 3.84 21.32
N LEU A 35 3.66 3.94 21.34
CA LEU A 35 4.37 5.17 20.99
C LEU A 35 4.09 5.56 19.53
N LEU A 36 4.10 4.60 18.60
CA LEU A 36 3.71 4.85 17.21
C LEU A 36 2.28 5.37 17.12
N ALA A 37 1.32 4.75 17.80
CA ALA A 37 -0.06 5.22 17.83
C ALA A 37 -0.17 6.65 18.41
N ALA A 38 0.57 6.97 19.47
CA ALA A 38 0.61 8.30 20.05
C ALA A 38 1.23 9.34 19.09
N VAL A 39 2.35 9.01 18.45
CA VAL A 39 3.00 9.87 17.45
C VAL A 39 2.07 10.13 16.26
N LEU A 40 1.34 9.10 15.79
CA LEU A 40 0.34 9.27 14.74
C LEU A 40 -0.81 10.17 15.21
N ALA A 41 -1.27 10.06 16.45
CA ALA A 41 -2.27 10.96 17.02
C ALA A 41 -1.81 12.40 17.08
N VAL A 42 -0.63 12.64 17.63
CA VAL A 42 -0.01 13.98 17.67
C VAL A 42 0.15 14.53 16.25
N ARG A 43 0.60 13.70 15.29
CA ARG A 43 0.70 14.10 13.89
C ARG A 43 -0.66 14.50 13.31
N GLN A 44 -1.72 13.75 13.55
CA GLN A 44 -3.05 14.11 13.05
C GLN A 44 -3.55 15.43 13.66
N VAL A 45 -3.36 15.62 14.97
CA VAL A 45 -3.68 16.87 15.64
C VAL A 45 -2.90 18.03 15.03
N ALA A 46 -1.58 17.88 14.86
CA ALA A 46 -0.72 18.90 14.28
C ALA A 46 -1.11 19.24 12.83
N VAL A 47 -1.47 18.24 12.01
CA VAL A 47 -1.90 18.47 10.62
C VAL A 47 -3.23 19.23 10.56
N VAL A 48 -4.21 18.84 11.38
CA VAL A 48 -5.53 19.50 11.37
C VAL A 48 -5.43 20.91 11.95
N LEU A 49 -4.74 21.08 13.08
CA LEU A 49 -4.70 22.37 13.78
C LEU A 49 -3.65 23.34 13.23
N GLY A 50 -2.64 22.84 12.53
CA GLY A 50 -1.63 23.64 11.84
C GLY A 50 -2.13 24.27 10.54
N ASN A 51 -3.22 23.76 9.96
CA ASN A 51 -3.84 24.37 8.79
C ASN A 51 -4.72 25.57 9.18
N PRO A 52 -4.80 26.61 8.32
CA PRO A 52 -5.69 27.75 8.51
C PRO A 52 -7.15 27.33 8.66
N ARG A 53 -7.95 28.18 9.34
CA ARG A 53 -9.42 28.07 9.31
C ARG A 53 -9.90 28.23 7.86
N GLY A 54 -10.82 27.41 7.39
CA GLY A 54 -11.24 27.30 6.00
C GLY A 54 -10.61 26.13 5.24
N GLU A 55 -9.42 25.67 5.66
CA GLU A 55 -8.68 24.57 5.03
C GLU A 55 -8.63 23.30 5.88
N ARG A 56 -9.27 23.32 7.05
CA ARG A 56 -9.37 22.20 7.99
C ARG A 56 -10.83 21.92 8.30
N LEU A 57 -11.17 20.66 8.55
CA LEU A 57 -12.53 20.25 8.91
C LEU A 57 -13.57 20.84 7.95
N THR A 58 -13.27 20.82 6.65
CA THR A 58 -13.93 21.65 5.63
C THR A 58 -15.45 21.46 5.57
N ASP A 59 -15.93 20.22 5.73
CA ASP A 59 -17.35 19.92 5.72
C ASP A 59 -17.99 20.37 7.04
N LEU A 60 -17.33 20.13 8.18
CA LEU A 60 -17.81 20.58 9.49
C LEU A 60 -17.89 22.11 9.58
N GLU A 61 -16.88 22.83 9.07
CA GLU A 61 -16.91 24.30 8.96
C GLU A 61 -18.05 24.76 8.05
N THR A 62 -18.32 24.03 6.95
CA THR A 62 -19.48 24.29 6.08
C THR A 62 -20.83 24.03 6.78
N TRP A 63 -20.87 23.11 7.74
CA TRP A 63 -22.09 22.74 8.45
C TRP A 63 -22.37 23.62 9.68
N VAL A 64 -21.32 23.94 10.43
CA VAL A 64 -21.37 24.50 11.79
C VAL A 64 -20.70 25.88 11.89
N GLY A 65 -20.05 26.36 10.82
CA GLY A 65 -19.52 27.72 10.80
C GLY A 65 -20.61 28.79 10.98
N PRO A 66 -20.24 30.07 11.11
CA PRO A 66 -21.18 31.17 11.33
C PRO A 66 -22.35 31.21 10.33
N ASP A 67 -22.07 30.87 9.06
CA ASP A 67 -23.04 30.76 7.96
C ASP A 67 -23.34 29.30 7.58
N GLY A 68 -23.11 28.37 8.50
CA GLY A 68 -23.18 26.94 8.26
C GLY A 68 -24.61 26.45 8.00
N VAL A 69 -24.75 25.42 7.15
CA VAL A 69 -26.06 24.90 6.74
C VAL A 69 -26.94 24.39 7.90
N LEU A 70 -26.36 24.11 9.08
CA LEU A 70 -27.13 23.72 10.27
C LEU A 70 -27.62 24.93 11.11
N HIS A 71 -27.12 26.14 10.84
CA HIS A 71 -27.54 27.41 11.48
C HIS A 71 -28.61 28.16 10.70
N VAL A 72 -28.57 28.09 9.36
CA VAL A 72 -29.50 28.82 8.50
C VAL A 72 -30.92 28.28 8.69
N ASN A 73 -31.90 29.17 8.83
CA ASN A 73 -33.32 28.83 8.80
C ASN A 73 -33.73 28.52 7.34
N GLY A 74 -33.29 27.37 6.82
CA GLY A 74 -33.53 26.88 5.46
C GLY A 74 -33.37 25.36 5.38
N SER A 75 -33.51 24.78 4.18
CA SER A 75 -33.32 23.33 4.03
C SER A 75 -31.84 22.96 4.11
N LEU A 76 -31.54 21.80 4.70
CA LEU A 76 -30.17 21.29 4.83
C LEU A 76 -29.50 21.08 3.47
N TYR A 77 -30.31 20.84 2.44
CA TYR A 77 -29.86 20.37 1.14
C TYR A 77 -29.87 21.45 0.06
N ASP A 78 -30.29 22.69 0.37
CA ASP A 78 -30.36 23.78 -0.61
C ASP A 78 -28.98 24.11 -1.21
N SER A 79 -27.93 23.99 -0.41
CA SER A 79 -26.56 24.17 -0.89
C SER A 79 -25.94 22.92 -1.49
N THR A 80 -26.58 21.76 -1.38
CA THR A 80 -26.05 20.41 -1.67
C THR A 80 -24.77 20.02 -0.89
N ARG A 81 -24.27 20.86 0.03
CA ARG A 81 -23.01 20.62 0.77
C ARG A 81 -23.17 19.70 1.99
N PHE A 82 -24.39 19.49 2.47
CA PHE A 82 -24.68 18.51 3.51
C PHE A 82 -24.89 17.12 2.91
N THR A 83 -24.06 16.16 3.32
CA THR A 83 -24.07 14.79 2.78
C THR A 83 -24.70 13.76 3.73
N GLY A 84 -25.07 14.18 4.95
CA GLY A 84 -25.65 13.30 5.97
C GLY A 84 -27.13 12.99 5.72
N THR A 85 -27.71 12.10 6.52
CA THR A 85 -29.16 11.87 6.51
C THR A 85 -29.91 13.00 7.24
N PRO A 86 -31.23 13.17 7.00
CA PRO A 86 -32.04 14.11 7.78
C PRO A 86 -31.98 13.85 9.28
N PHE A 87 -31.96 12.57 9.68
CA PHE A 87 -31.75 12.18 11.08
C PHE A 87 -30.38 12.62 11.62
N GLY A 88 -29.31 12.46 10.81
CA GLY A 88 -27.99 12.97 11.15
C GLY A 88 -27.97 14.49 11.33
N GLY A 89 -28.63 15.23 10.44
CA GLY A 89 -28.81 16.67 10.57
C GLY A 89 -29.52 17.05 11.86
N LEU A 90 -30.61 16.37 12.20
CA LEU A 90 -31.37 16.58 13.44
C LEU A 90 -30.54 16.33 14.70
N VAL A 91 -29.70 15.29 14.72
CA VAL A 91 -28.81 14.97 15.85
C VAL A 91 -27.65 15.96 15.96
N LEU A 92 -27.15 16.46 14.83
CA LEU A 92 -26.02 17.40 14.80
C LEU A 92 -26.44 18.85 15.07
N LYS A 93 -27.67 19.25 14.71
CA LYS A 93 -28.19 20.60 14.90
C LYS A 93 -28.05 21.16 16.33
N PRO A 94 -28.35 20.44 17.43
CA PRO A 94 -28.13 20.96 18.77
C PRO A 94 -26.65 21.06 19.16
N LEU A 95 -25.76 20.33 18.47
CA LEU A 95 -24.34 20.30 18.75
C LEU A 95 -23.58 21.44 18.04
N THR A 96 -24.24 22.20 17.16
CA THR A 96 -23.60 23.21 16.31
C THR A 96 -22.91 24.31 17.11
N ARG A 97 -23.60 24.96 18.05
CA ARG A 97 -23.01 26.04 18.87
C ARG A 97 -21.80 25.58 19.69
N ALA A 98 -21.87 24.37 20.26
CA ALA A 98 -20.75 23.79 21.00
C ALA A 98 -19.58 23.41 20.08
N ALA A 99 -19.89 22.89 18.89
CA ALA A 99 -18.91 22.58 17.88
C ALA A 99 -18.27 23.84 17.30
N GLU A 100 -18.99 24.93 17.04
CA GLU A 100 -18.46 26.23 16.60
C GLU A 100 -17.41 26.81 17.57
N GLN A 101 -17.69 26.74 18.88
CA GLN A 101 -16.76 27.21 19.91
C GLN A 101 -15.53 26.31 20.07
N ALA A 102 -15.67 25.01 19.77
CA ALA A 102 -14.64 24.00 19.92
C ALA A 102 -14.02 23.54 18.59
N LEU A 103 -14.30 24.25 17.48
CA LEU A 103 -14.37 23.72 16.11
C LEU A 103 -13.09 23.05 15.61
N GLY A 104 -11.93 23.36 16.19
CA GLY A 104 -10.68 22.62 15.95
C GLY A 104 -10.43 21.51 16.97
N TRP A 105 -10.25 21.87 18.24
CA TRP A 105 -9.70 20.97 19.26
C TRP A 105 -10.70 19.89 19.71
N GLY A 106 -11.91 20.28 20.07
CA GLY A 106 -12.90 19.36 20.62
C GLY A 106 -13.30 18.28 19.63
N TRP A 107 -13.56 18.67 18.38
CA TRP A 107 -13.91 17.73 17.32
C TRP A 107 -12.75 16.78 16.96
N THR A 108 -11.53 17.32 16.87
CA THR A 108 -10.33 16.50 16.58
C THR A 108 -10.09 15.47 17.68
N PHE A 109 -10.07 15.89 18.95
CA PHE A 109 -9.89 14.96 20.07
C PHE A 109 -11.04 13.96 20.19
N GLY A 110 -12.29 14.40 20.01
CA GLY A 110 -13.46 13.52 19.99
C GLY A 110 -13.36 12.44 18.91
N THR A 111 -12.99 12.84 17.69
CA THR A 111 -12.77 11.90 16.57
C THR A 111 -11.63 10.93 16.88
N LEU A 112 -10.52 11.39 17.46
CA LEU A 112 -9.41 10.52 17.85
C LEU A 112 -9.80 9.52 18.96
N LEU A 113 -10.63 9.94 19.92
CA LEU A 113 -11.19 9.06 20.94
C LEU A 113 -12.12 8.00 20.32
N LEU A 114 -12.95 8.38 19.35
CA LEU A 114 -13.79 7.44 18.60
C LEU A 114 -12.93 6.43 17.81
N VAL A 115 -11.84 6.86 17.17
CA VAL A 115 -10.88 5.97 16.50
C VAL A 115 -10.23 5.00 17.50
N ALA A 116 -9.82 5.49 18.67
CA ALA A 116 -9.23 4.66 19.72
C ALA A 116 -10.24 3.62 20.25
N ALA A 117 -11.48 4.04 20.53
CA ALA A 117 -12.56 3.17 20.95
C ALA A 117 -12.86 2.09 19.90
N LEU A 118 -12.97 2.49 18.63
CA LEU A 118 -13.16 1.57 17.51
C LEU A 118 -12.02 0.54 17.43
N GLY A 119 -10.77 0.99 17.49
CA GLY A 119 -9.60 0.11 17.44
C GLY A 119 -9.54 -0.88 18.60
N LEU A 120 -9.93 -0.44 19.81
CA LEU A 120 -10.04 -1.31 20.99
C LEU A 120 -11.14 -2.36 20.86
N VAL A 121 -12.30 -2.00 20.31
CA VAL A 121 -13.40 -2.96 20.07
C VAL A 121 -13.00 -3.99 19.02
N VAL A 122 -12.43 -3.55 17.89
CA VAL A 122 -11.94 -4.43 16.82
C VAL A 122 -10.85 -5.39 17.33
N ALA A 123 -9.90 -4.90 18.11
CA ALA A 123 -8.83 -5.73 18.68
C ALA A 123 -9.36 -6.82 19.62
N ARG A 124 -10.43 -6.53 20.38
CA ARG A 124 -11.11 -7.50 21.24
C ARG A 124 -12.00 -8.47 20.45
N ALA A 125 -12.51 -8.05 19.29
CA ALA A 125 -13.38 -8.83 18.42
C ALA A 125 -12.65 -9.84 17.51
N LEU A 126 -11.32 -9.96 17.61
CA LEU A 126 -10.54 -10.90 16.79
C LEU A 126 -11.02 -12.36 16.94
N PRO A 127 -11.04 -13.16 15.85
CA PRO A 127 -11.49 -14.54 15.90
C PRO A 127 -10.67 -15.40 16.87
N GLN A 128 -11.31 -15.95 17.90
CA GLN A 128 -10.66 -16.81 18.90
C GLN A 128 -10.37 -18.22 18.33
N PRO A 129 -9.30 -18.91 18.79
CA PRO A 129 -8.32 -18.48 19.79
C PRO A 129 -7.25 -17.55 19.21
N VAL A 130 -6.95 -16.47 19.92
CA VAL A 130 -5.88 -15.54 19.59
C VAL A 130 -4.67 -15.80 20.49
N HIS A 131 -3.46 -15.92 19.94
CA HIS A 131 -2.25 -16.04 20.76
C HIS A 131 -2.04 -14.80 21.64
N ARG A 132 -1.52 -15.00 22.87
CA ARG A 132 -1.26 -13.90 23.84
C ARG A 132 -0.49 -12.73 23.24
N ARG A 133 0.50 -13.00 22.37
CA ARG A 133 1.26 -11.95 21.66
C ARG A 133 0.35 -11.11 20.77
N THR A 134 -0.46 -11.75 19.93
CA THR A 134 -1.40 -11.07 19.04
C THR A 134 -2.43 -10.27 19.82
N ALA A 135 -2.98 -10.82 20.92
CA ALA A 135 -3.94 -10.10 21.75
C ALA A 135 -3.36 -8.81 22.38
N LEU A 136 -2.10 -8.85 22.82
CA LEU A 136 -1.42 -7.69 23.43
C LEU A 136 -1.03 -6.60 22.41
N LEU A 137 -0.77 -6.99 21.16
CA LEU A 137 -0.34 -6.09 20.10
C LEU A 137 -1.51 -5.62 19.21
N ALA A 138 -2.66 -6.30 19.25
CA ALA A 138 -3.80 -6.01 18.38
C ALA A 138 -4.30 -4.57 18.53
N ALA A 139 -4.51 -4.09 19.76
CA ALA A 139 -5.03 -2.73 20.01
C ALA A 139 -4.16 -1.62 19.39
N PRO A 140 -2.86 -1.50 19.73
CA PRO A 140 -2.05 -0.43 19.14
C PRO A 140 -1.87 -0.60 17.63
N VAL A 141 -1.76 -1.84 17.10
CA VAL A 141 -1.68 -2.07 15.65
C VAL A 141 -2.96 -1.61 14.94
N THR A 142 -4.13 -1.99 15.44
CA THR A 142 -5.41 -1.61 14.84
C THR A 142 -5.62 -0.10 14.90
N ILE A 143 -5.29 0.55 16.03
CA ILE A 143 -5.36 2.01 16.15
C ILE A 143 -4.42 2.65 15.12
N SER A 144 -3.14 2.26 15.05
CA SER A 144 -2.22 2.82 14.06
C SER A 144 -2.70 2.62 12.61
N LEU A 145 -3.23 1.44 12.28
CA LEU A 145 -3.79 1.18 10.94
C LEU A 145 -5.00 2.06 10.64
N LEU A 146 -5.90 2.25 11.60
CA LEU A 146 -7.04 3.17 11.47
C LEU A 146 -6.54 4.59 11.23
N MET A 147 -5.58 5.09 12.01
CA MET A 147 -5.05 6.46 11.87
C MET A 147 -4.33 6.71 10.55
N LEU A 148 -3.75 5.69 9.94
CA LEU A 148 -3.11 5.77 8.62
C LEU A 148 -4.11 5.63 7.47
N SER A 149 -5.29 5.07 7.74
CA SER A 149 -6.28 4.78 6.72
C SER A 149 -6.90 6.05 6.13
N LEU A 150 -7.19 6.00 4.84
CA LEU A 150 -7.85 7.03 4.06
C LEU A 150 -9.19 7.46 4.68
N PRO A 151 -10.06 6.55 5.18
CA PRO A 151 -11.33 6.97 5.76
C PRO A 151 -11.17 7.83 7.01
N VAL A 152 -10.26 7.46 7.92
CA VAL A 152 -10.00 8.25 9.14
C VAL A 152 -9.31 9.57 8.81
N ARG A 153 -8.33 9.55 7.90
CA ARG A 153 -7.66 10.78 7.44
C ARG A 153 -8.65 11.76 6.82
N ASN A 154 -9.55 11.27 5.97
CA ASN A 154 -10.61 12.09 5.39
C ASN A 154 -11.63 12.53 6.43
N THR A 155 -11.95 11.69 7.42
CA THR A 155 -12.84 12.09 8.51
C THR A 155 -12.25 13.25 9.32
N LEU A 156 -10.96 13.21 9.63
CA LEU A 156 -10.25 14.27 10.34
C LEU A 156 -10.01 15.51 9.47
N TRP A 157 -9.88 15.34 8.16
CA TRP A 157 -9.75 16.46 7.22
C TRP A 157 -11.07 17.19 6.97
N LEU A 158 -12.17 16.43 6.84
CA LEU A 158 -13.49 16.96 6.52
C LEU A 158 -14.31 17.30 7.77
N GLY A 159 -14.03 16.66 8.91
CA GLY A 159 -14.85 16.78 10.12
C GLY A 159 -16.12 15.92 10.10
N GLN A 160 -16.07 14.78 9.42
CA GLN A 160 -17.21 13.88 9.22
C GLN A 160 -17.53 13.01 10.45
N THR A 161 -18.75 12.46 10.52
CA THR A 161 -19.21 11.62 11.66
C THR A 161 -19.23 10.12 11.35
N SER A 162 -18.69 9.72 10.20
CA SER A 162 -18.77 8.37 9.64
C SER A 162 -18.16 7.23 10.48
N ILE A 163 -17.36 7.55 11.49
CA ILE A 163 -16.84 6.56 12.46
C ILE A 163 -17.96 6.07 13.39
N ILE A 164 -18.94 6.93 13.70
CA ILE A 164 -20.00 6.65 14.68
C ILE A 164 -20.86 5.46 14.24
N PRO A 165 -21.42 5.40 13.00
CA PRO A 165 -22.20 4.24 12.56
C PRO A 165 -21.44 2.92 12.67
N VAL A 166 -20.16 2.90 12.27
CA VAL A 166 -19.31 1.71 12.35
C VAL A 166 -19.11 1.29 13.80
N LEU A 167 -18.81 2.23 14.69
CA LEU A 167 -18.62 1.96 16.11
C LEU A 167 -19.88 1.41 16.76
N LEU A 168 -21.05 2.03 16.51
CA LEU A 168 -22.34 1.58 17.04
C LEU A 168 -22.66 0.13 16.65
N VAL A 169 -22.41 -0.24 15.39
CA VAL A 169 -22.58 -1.62 14.91
C VAL A 169 -21.65 -2.58 15.64
N LEU A 170 -20.37 -2.22 15.80
CA LEU A 170 -19.42 -3.07 16.50
C LEU A 170 -19.76 -3.20 17.99
N LEU A 171 -20.21 -2.14 18.64
CA LEU A 171 -20.69 -2.20 20.03
C LEU A 171 -21.90 -3.13 20.16
N GLY A 172 -22.90 -3.02 19.27
CA GLY A 172 -24.06 -3.91 19.26
C GLY A 172 -23.74 -5.37 18.91
N CYS A 173 -22.71 -5.60 18.10
CA CYS A 173 -22.28 -6.95 17.74
C CYS A 173 -21.39 -7.63 18.80
N PHE A 174 -20.52 -6.88 19.50
CA PHE A 174 -19.43 -7.46 20.31
C PHE A 174 -19.43 -7.07 21.79
N VAL A 175 -20.01 -5.92 22.17
CA VAL A 175 -19.88 -5.39 23.54
C VAL A 175 -21.20 -5.53 24.30
N VAL A 176 -22.30 -5.13 23.69
CA VAL A 176 -23.62 -5.15 24.33
C VAL A 176 -24.18 -6.56 24.33
N ARG A 177 -24.49 -7.08 25.52
CA ARG A 177 -25.07 -8.42 25.71
C ARG A 177 -26.58 -8.45 25.52
N ASP A 178 -27.27 -7.37 25.89
CA ASP A 178 -28.72 -7.26 25.72
C ASP A 178 -29.10 -7.09 24.23
N TRP A 179 -30.05 -7.90 23.78
CA TRP A 179 -30.44 -7.93 22.37
C TRP A 179 -31.25 -6.70 21.95
N ARG A 180 -31.95 -6.03 22.88
CA ARG A 180 -32.70 -4.80 22.59
C ARG A 180 -31.73 -3.64 22.40
N ALA A 181 -30.85 -3.40 23.37
CA ALA A 181 -29.83 -2.36 23.29
C ALA A 181 -28.92 -2.56 22.06
N ALA A 182 -28.50 -3.80 21.77
CA ALA A 182 -27.75 -4.10 20.55
C ALA A 182 -28.53 -3.75 19.27
N GLY A 183 -29.82 -4.10 19.23
CA GLY A 183 -30.70 -3.76 18.12
C GLY A 183 -30.84 -2.25 17.91
N VAL A 184 -31.03 -1.49 19.00
CA VAL A 184 -31.15 -0.02 19.00
C VAL A 184 -29.88 0.63 18.46
N LEU A 185 -28.69 0.23 18.93
CA LEU A 185 -27.43 0.79 18.45
C LEU A 185 -27.26 0.61 16.94
N ILE A 186 -27.56 -0.59 16.42
CA ILE A 186 -27.46 -0.87 14.98
C ILE A 186 -28.54 -0.12 14.19
N GLY A 187 -29.75 0.03 14.76
CA GLY A 187 -30.83 0.80 14.13
C GLY A 187 -30.54 2.30 14.07
N LEU A 188 -29.96 2.88 15.13
CA LEU A 188 -29.47 4.26 15.14
C LEU A 188 -28.31 4.45 14.16
N ALA A 189 -27.40 3.47 14.07
CA ALA A 189 -26.35 3.47 13.05
C ALA A 189 -26.95 3.47 11.63
N ALA A 190 -28.02 2.71 11.39
CA ALA A 190 -28.75 2.71 10.13
C ALA A 190 -29.47 4.05 9.88
N ALA A 191 -29.99 4.73 10.91
CA ALA A 191 -30.61 6.03 10.74
C ALA A 191 -29.59 7.12 10.35
N LEU A 192 -28.35 7.00 10.82
CA LEU A 192 -27.21 7.84 10.40
C LEU A 192 -26.67 7.43 9.03
N GLN A 193 -26.66 6.13 8.71
CA GLN A 193 -26.15 5.58 7.45
C GLN A 193 -27.04 4.40 6.99
N PRO A 194 -28.04 4.64 6.11
CA PRO A 194 -29.10 3.68 5.78
C PRO A 194 -28.63 2.31 5.32
N THR A 195 -27.50 2.24 4.61
CA THR A 195 -26.93 0.98 4.11
C THR A 195 -26.52 0.01 5.22
N VAL A 196 -26.31 0.51 6.45
CA VAL A 196 -26.06 -0.32 7.63
C VAL A 196 -27.30 -1.15 8.02
N LEU A 197 -28.49 -0.88 7.49
CA LEU A 197 -29.67 -1.72 7.68
C LEU A 197 -29.45 -3.17 7.19
N LEU A 198 -28.50 -3.40 6.27
CA LEU A 198 -28.10 -4.75 5.84
C LEU A 198 -27.63 -5.65 6.99
N PHE A 199 -27.17 -5.08 8.11
CA PHE A 199 -26.84 -5.83 9.32
C PHE A 199 -28.04 -6.49 9.98
N ALA A 200 -29.27 -5.97 9.78
CA ALA A 200 -30.48 -6.65 10.24
C ALA A 200 -30.62 -8.03 9.56
N ALA A 201 -30.28 -8.15 8.27
CA ALA A 201 -30.27 -9.44 7.57
C ALA A 201 -29.22 -10.39 8.16
N LEU A 202 -28.01 -9.90 8.45
CA LEU A 202 -26.98 -10.70 9.14
C LEU A 202 -27.50 -11.23 10.49
N LEU A 203 -28.09 -10.36 11.32
CA LEU A 203 -28.67 -10.75 12.61
C LEU A 203 -29.79 -11.76 12.46
N TRP A 204 -30.67 -11.57 11.47
CA TRP A 204 -31.79 -12.46 11.20
C TRP A 204 -31.32 -13.88 10.86
N PHE A 205 -30.40 -14.00 9.91
CA PHE A 205 -29.90 -15.31 9.42
C PHE A 205 -28.87 -15.98 10.34
N THR A 206 -28.34 -15.26 11.32
CA THR A 206 -27.50 -15.80 12.40
C THR A 206 -28.30 -16.19 13.66
N GLY A 207 -29.64 -16.09 13.63
CA GLY A 207 -30.52 -16.51 14.72
C GLY A 207 -30.90 -15.41 15.71
N ARG A 208 -30.34 -14.20 15.58
CA ARG A 208 -30.65 -13.03 16.43
C ARG A 208 -31.86 -12.25 15.90
N ARG A 209 -32.97 -12.94 15.59
CA ARG A 209 -34.17 -12.34 14.95
C ARG A 209 -34.80 -11.20 15.73
N ARG A 210 -34.84 -11.31 17.07
CA ARG A 210 -35.37 -10.24 17.93
C ARG A 210 -34.54 -8.96 17.86
N ALA A 211 -33.21 -9.10 17.85
CA ALA A 211 -32.31 -7.95 17.67
C ALA A 211 -32.47 -7.34 16.27
N ALA A 212 -32.62 -8.16 15.23
CA ALA A 212 -32.89 -7.70 13.87
C ALA A 212 -34.19 -6.90 13.76
N ALA A 213 -35.26 -7.37 14.42
CA ALA A 213 -36.54 -6.66 14.48
C ALA A 213 -36.41 -5.31 15.19
N VAL A 214 -35.69 -5.25 16.31
CA VAL A 214 -35.42 -3.98 17.01
C VAL A 214 -34.55 -3.06 16.16
N THR A 215 -33.55 -3.57 15.44
CA THR A 215 -32.77 -2.77 14.48
C THR A 215 -33.67 -2.12 13.43
N GLY A 216 -34.57 -2.89 12.82
CA GLY A 216 -35.54 -2.36 11.85
C GLY A 216 -36.47 -1.33 12.47
N ALA A 217 -37.02 -1.61 13.66
CA ALA A 217 -37.91 -0.71 14.38
C ALA A 217 -37.22 0.60 14.78
N SER A 218 -35.99 0.55 15.30
CA SER A 218 -35.22 1.74 15.67
C SER A 218 -34.81 2.59 14.46
N PHE A 219 -34.46 1.95 13.33
CA PHE A 219 -34.24 2.65 12.07
C PHE A 219 -35.51 3.37 11.57
N ALA A 220 -36.65 2.66 11.58
CA ALA A 220 -37.93 3.22 11.17
C ALA A 220 -38.34 4.38 12.09
N ALA A 221 -38.17 4.23 13.41
CA ALA A 221 -38.47 5.28 14.39
C ALA A 221 -37.58 6.52 14.21
N GLY A 222 -36.27 6.34 14.02
CA GLY A 222 -35.35 7.46 13.75
C GLY A 222 -35.67 8.18 12.43
N THR A 223 -36.00 7.42 11.39
CA THR A 223 -36.39 7.98 10.09
C THR A 223 -37.73 8.72 10.18
N ALA A 224 -38.73 8.15 10.86
CA ALA A 224 -40.02 8.78 11.09
C ALA A 224 -39.89 10.06 11.92
N LEU A 225 -39.02 10.07 12.95
CA LEU A 225 -38.71 11.27 13.73
C LEU A 225 -38.13 12.38 12.85
N ALA A 226 -37.20 12.02 11.94
CA ALA A 226 -36.63 12.99 11.02
C ALA A 226 -37.67 13.53 10.01
N TRP A 227 -38.57 12.68 9.51
CA TRP A 227 -39.70 13.11 8.68
C TRP A 227 -40.69 14.02 9.41
N ALA A 228 -40.96 13.74 10.70
CA ALA A 228 -41.85 14.57 11.51
C ALA A 228 -41.26 15.94 11.82
N ALA A 229 -39.95 16.00 12.08
CA ALA A 229 -39.25 17.25 12.41
C ALA A 229 -38.80 18.05 11.18
N MET A 230 -38.46 17.38 10.08
CA MET A 230 -37.85 17.95 8.87
C MET A 230 -38.45 17.30 7.60
N PRO A 231 -39.76 17.49 7.33
CA PRO A 231 -40.47 16.79 6.25
C PRO A 231 -39.93 17.15 4.86
N HIS A 232 -39.65 18.43 4.61
CA HIS A 232 -39.13 18.89 3.33
C HIS A 232 -37.74 18.31 3.04
N ASP A 233 -36.81 18.42 4.00
CA ASP A 233 -35.47 17.84 3.91
C ASP A 233 -35.50 16.31 3.74
N SER A 234 -36.45 15.65 4.41
CA SER A 234 -36.62 14.21 4.30
C SER A 234 -37.10 13.80 2.90
N TYR A 235 -38.04 14.54 2.31
CA TYR A 235 -38.44 14.33 0.92
C TYR A 235 -37.27 14.58 -0.05
N THR A 236 -36.53 15.67 0.14
CA THR A 236 -35.38 16.01 -0.71
C THR A 236 -34.28 14.95 -0.66
N TYR A 237 -34.00 14.38 0.51
CA TYR A 237 -32.99 13.32 0.64
C TYR A 237 -33.44 11.98 0.05
N TRP A 238 -34.63 11.50 0.43
CA TRP A 238 -35.09 10.15 0.07
C TRP A 238 -35.63 10.05 -1.36
N VAL A 239 -36.29 11.11 -1.84
CA VAL A 239 -36.98 11.11 -3.13
C VAL A 239 -36.15 11.84 -4.18
N HIS A 240 -35.82 13.11 -3.96
CA HIS A 240 -35.15 13.93 -4.98
C HIS A 240 -33.70 13.50 -5.23
N HIS A 241 -32.93 13.29 -4.17
CA HIS A 241 -31.55 12.80 -4.25
C HIS A 241 -31.44 11.28 -4.10
N MET A 242 -32.53 10.50 -4.19
CA MET A 242 -32.53 9.03 -4.09
C MET A 242 -31.54 8.44 -3.06
N ALA A 243 -31.67 8.86 -1.79
CA ALA A 243 -30.77 8.53 -0.68
C ALA A 243 -29.36 9.15 -0.78
N GLY A 244 -29.29 10.40 -1.25
CA GLY A 244 -28.10 11.25 -1.21
C GLY A 244 -27.18 11.19 -2.43
N VAL A 245 -27.65 10.68 -3.56
CA VAL A 245 -27.04 10.85 -4.89
C VAL A 245 -26.99 12.33 -5.25
N GLY A 246 -25.81 12.84 -5.61
CA GLY A 246 -25.59 14.24 -5.99
C GLY A 246 -25.34 15.22 -4.82
N LEU A 247 -25.48 14.77 -3.57
CA LEU A 247 -25.14 15.59 -2.40
C LEU A 247 -23.64 15.51 -2.12
N GLY A 248 -22.96 16.66 -1.98
CA GLY A 248 -21.52 16.74 -1.71
C GLY A 248 -20.62 16.64 -2.94
N GLY A 249 -21.21 16.62 -4.13
CA GLY A 249 -20.50 16.60 -5.41
C GLY A 249 -21.15 15.67 -6.44
N GLU A 250 -20.56 15.64 -7.64
CA GLU A 250 -21.03 14.81 -8.75
C GLU A 250 -21.00 13.32 -8.40
N ALA A 251 -21.99 12.57 -8.89
CA ALA A 251 -22.17 11.16 -8.54
C ALA A 251 -21.06 10.26 -9.12
N ASP A 252 -20.37 10.67 -10.17
CA ASP A 252 -19.24 9.99 -10.79
C ASP A 252 -17.87 10.44 -10.25
N ALA A 253 -17.84 11.40 -9.32
CA ALA A 253 -16.61 11.90 -8.71
C ALA A 253 -15.76 10.77 -8.09
N LEU A 254 -14.43 10.89 -8.18
CA LEU A 254 -13.48 9.90 -7.62
C LEU A 254 -13.60 9.70 -6.09
N ALA A 255 -14.18 10.69 -5.39
CA ALA A 255 -14.49 10.58 -3.98
C ALA A 255 -15.65 9.60 -3.69
N ASN A 256 -16.54 9.38 -4.67
CA ASN A 256 -17.60 8.39 -4.59
C ASN A 256 -17.10 7.00 -5.05
N GLN A 257 -17.01 6.07 -4.11
CA GLN A 257 -16.55 4.70 -4.30
C GLN A 257 -17.71 3.69 -4.28
N SER A 258 -18.93 4.11 -4.66
CA SER A 258 -20.08 3.21 -4.85
C SER A 258 -20.09 2.51 -6.21
N LEU A 259 -20.90 1.43 -6.32
CA LEU A 259 -21.14 0.75 -7.59
C LEU A 259 -21.79 1.68 -8.62
N HIS A 260 -22.78 2.46 -8.21
CA HIS A 260 -23.44 3.47 -9.04
C HIS A 260 -22.42 4.47 -9.61
N GLY A 261 -21.58 5.08 -8.77
CA GLY A 261 -20.53 6.00 -9.24
C GLY A 261 -19.51 5.34 -10.17
N ALA A 262 -19.22 4.05 -9.99
CA ALA A 262 -18.35 3.31 -10.90
C ALA A 262 -18.98 3.07 -12.28
N LEU A 263 -20.28 2.80 -12.34
CA LEU A 263 -21.02 2.63 -13.61
C LEU A 263 -21.10 3.96 -14.37
N LEU A 264 -21.35 5.07 -13.67
CA LEU A 264 -21.32 6.40 -14.26
C LEU A 264 -19.95 6.74 -14.86
N ARG A 265 -18.85 6.44 -14.15
CA ARG A 265 -17.47 6.61 -14.66
C ARG A 265 -17.15 5.74 -15.87
N LEU A 266 -17.91 4.67 -16.11
CA LEU A 266 -17.80 3.84 -17.32
C LEU A 266 -18.61 4.40 -18.49
N GLY A 267 -19.30 5.53 -18.32
CA GLY A 267 -20.12 6.18 -19.34
C GLY A 267 -21.55 5.63 -19.43
N LEU A 268 -21.99 4.81 -18.47
CA LEU A 268 -23.38 4.36 -18.39
C LEU A 268 -24.22 5.43 -17.70
N SER A 269 -25.42 5.70 -18.21
CA SER A 269 -26.37 6.62 -17.59
C SER A 269 -27.81 6.25 -17.93
N GLY A 270 -28.77 6.77 -17.16
CA GLY A 270 -30.20 6.57 -17.37
C GLY A 270 -30.74 5.20 -16.90
N PRO A 271 -31.90 4.74 -17.42
CA PRO A 271 -32.53 3.50 -17.00
C PRO A 271 -31.65 2.22 -17.04
N PRO A 272 -30.79 1.98 -18.05
CA PRO A 272 -29.96 0.77 -18.07
C PRO A 272 -28.89 0.77 -16.98
N GLU A 273 -28.35 1.95 -16.63
CA GLU A 273 -27.42 2.12 -15.53
C GLU A 273 -28.09 1.74 -14.20
N ILE A 274 -29.26 2.30 -13.92
CA ILE A 274 -30.03 2.01 -12.69
C ILE A 274 -30.38 0.52 -12.61
N GLY A 275 -30.86 -0.07 -13.71
CA GLY A 275 -31.19 -1.50 -13.76
C GLY A 275 -29.97 -2.39 -13.49
N LEU A 276 -28.80 -2.02 -14.03
CA LEU A 276 -27.55 -2.72 -13.80
C LEU A 276 -27.05 -2.53 -12.36
N PHE A 277 -27.14 -1.31 -11.82
CA PHE A 277 -26.80 -1.01 -10.43
C PHE A 277 -27.64 -1.85 -9.45
N LEU A 278 -28.97 -1.85 -9.61
CA LEU A 278 -29.87 -2.60 -8.73
C LEU A 278 -29.65 -4.11 -8.84
N SER A 279 -29.45 -4.64 -10.05
CA SER A 279 -29.22 -6.08 -10.24
C SER A 279 -27.87 -6.53 -9.68
N LEU A 280 -26.76 -5.83 -10.00
CA LEU A 280 -25.44 -6.14 -9.45
C LEU A 280 -25.40 -5.91 -7.93
N GLY A 281 -26.03 -4.84 -7.45
CA GLY A 281 -26.19 -4.55 -6.02
C GLY A 281 -26.92 -5.68 -5.30
N ALA A 282 -28.04 -6.16 -5.82
CA ALA A 282 -28.78 -7.29 -5.26
C ALA A 282 -27.95 -8.58 -5.23
N VAL A 283 -27.20 -8.88 -6.30
CA VAL A 283 -26.28 -10.03 -6.35
C VAL A 283 -25.19 -9.91 -5.28
N VAL A 284 -24.56 -8.74 -5.14
CA VAL A 284 -23.52 -8.51 -4.13
C VAL A 284 -24.10 -8.59 -2.72
N ALA A 285 -25.28 -8.02 -2.45
CA ALA A 285 -25.95 -8.12 -1.16
C ALA A 285 -26.25 -9.58 -0.81
N ALA A 286 -26.86 -10.34 -1.74
CA ALA A 286 -27.19 -11.74 -1.52
C ALA A 286 -25.95 -12.61 -1.27
N LEU A 287 -24.92 -12.48 -2.11
CA LEU A 287 -23.67 -13.22 -1.95
C LEU A 287 -22.91 -12.80 -0.69
N GLY A 288 -22.83 -11.50 -0.42
CA GLY A 288 -22.16 -10.92 0.74
C GLY A 288 -22.78 -11.36 2.05
N VAL A 289 -24.11 -11.24 2.20
CA VAL A 289 -24.84 -11.71 3.38
C VAL A 289 -24.72 -13.22 3.53
N ARG A 290 -24.91 -14.01 2.47
CA ARG A 290 -24.76 -15.47 2.52
C ARG A 290 -23.37 -15.88 3.01
N ARG A 291 -22.32 -15.25 2.49
CA ARG A 291 -20.93 -15.48 2.92
C ARG A 291 -20.69 -15.00 4.35
N ALA A 292 -21.20 -13.84 4.73
CA ALA A 292 -21.11 -13.32 6.09
C ALA A 292 -21.75 -14.27 7.11
N VAL A 293 -22.97 -14.74 6.83
CA VAL A 293 -23.68 -15.72 7.67
C VAL A 293 -22.87 -17.01 7.82
N ARG A 294 -22.28 -17.51 6.73
CA ARG A 294 -21.40 -18.70 6.78
C ARG A 294 -20.21 -18.49 7.72
N TYR A 295 -19.50 -17.37 7.62
CA TYR A 295 -18.35 -17.09 8.49
C TYR A 295 -18.76 -16.75 9.93
N ALA A 296 -19.93 -16.16 10.14
CA ALA A 296 -20.48 -15.96 11.48
C ALA A 296 -20.74 -17.30 12.18
N ARG A 297 -21.39 -18.24 11.49
CA ARG A 297 -21.63 -19.62 11.99
C ARG A 297 -20.34 -20.40 12.22
N ASP A 298 -19.32 -20.14 11.41
CA ASP A 298 -17.96 -20.68 11.59
C ASP A 298 -17.20 -20.05 12.78
N GLY A 299 -17.80 -19.11 13.51
CA GLY A 299 -17.20 -18.45 14.67
C GLY A 299 -16.21 -17.33 14.32
N GLN A 300 -16.35 -16.71 13.15
CA GLN A 300 -15.57 -15.57 12.66
C GLN A 300 -16.47 -14.33 12.50
N LEU A 301 -17.13 -13.90 13.58
CA LEU A 301 -18.13 -12.82 13.55
C LEU A 301 -17.55 -11.48 13.05
N LEU A 302 -16.30 -11.13 13.38
CA LEU A 302 -15.67 -9.89 12.89
C LEU A 302 -15.46 -9.90 11.37
N LEU A 303 -15.11 -11.07 10.80
CA LEU A 303 -15.06 -11.22 9.36
C LEU A 303 -16.45 -11.07 8.75
N ALA A 304 -17.47 -11.70 9.34
CA ALA A 304 -18.85 -11.57 8.88
C ALA A 304 -19.33 -10.11 8.86
N VAL A 305 -19.05 -9.36 9.93
CA VAL A 305 -19.37 -7.93 10.03
C VAL A 305 -18.64 -7.12 8.96
N ALA A 306 -17.35 -7.39 8.74
CA ALA A 306 -16.59 -6.73 7.69
C ALA A 306 -17.17 -7.02 6.29
N LEU A 307 -17.58 -8.26 6.00
CA LEU A 307 -18.18 -8.63 4.72
C LEU A 307 -19.54 -7.97 4.50
N THR A 308 -20.38 -7.90 5.54
CA THR A 308 -21.66 -7.18 5.47
C THR A 308 -21.44 -5.69 5.23
N GLY A 309 -20.46 -5.08 5.90
CA GLY A 309 -20.09 -3.68 5.67
C GLY A 309 -19.53 -3.43 4.25
N CYS A 310 -18.69 -4.33 3.73
CA CYS A 310 -18.23 -4.26 2.34
C CYS A 310 -19.40 -4.37 1.34
N ALA A 311 -20.38 -5.24 1.59
CA ALA A 311 -21.59 -5.30 0.76
C ALA A 311 -22.43 -4.02 0.86
N ALA A 312 -22.55 -3.44 2.06
CA ALA A 312 -23.26 -2.18 2.29
C ALA A 312 -22.63 -1.00 1.51
N ILE A 313 -21.29 -0.95 1.41
CA ILE A 313 -20.57 0.02 0.56
C ILE A 313 -20.97 -0.14 -0.92
N VAL A 314 -20.97 -1.36 -1.42
CA VAL A 314 -21.22 -1.63 -2.84
C VAL A 314 -22.66 -1.32 -3.23
N VAL A 315 -23.63 -1.64 -2.36
CA VAL A 315 -25.06 -1.45 -2.62
C VAL A 315 -25.52 0.00 -2.40
N SER A 316 -24.72 0.83 -1.74
CA SER A 316 -25.05 2.24 -1.55
C SER A 316 -25.09 2.99 -2.89
N PRO A 317 -26.07 3.87 -3.13
CA PRO A 317 -26.04 4.76 -4.30
C PRO A 317 -24.82 5.70 -4.27
N THR A 318 -24.47 6.20 -3.09
CA THR A 318 -23.25 6.99 -2.85
C THR A 318 -22.47 6.42 -1.68
N THR A 319 -21.14 6.32 -1.81
CA THR A 319 -20.25 5.98 -0.71
C THR A 319 -19.00 6.82 -0.77
N TRP A 320 -18.92 7.79 0.13
CA TRP A 320 -17.78 8.68 0.23
C TRP A 320 -16.57 7.99 0.86
N GLN A 321 -15.38 8.51 0.57
CA GLN A 321 -14.13 7.92 1.06
C GLN A 321 -14.06 7.76 2.59
N HIS A 322 -14.73 8.62 3.35
CA HIS A 322 -14.78 8.54 4.81
C HIS A 322 -15.65 7.37 5.34
N GLN A 323 -16.52 6.78 4.52
CA GLN A 323 -17.41 5.65 4.90
C GLN A 323 -16.79 4.25 4.64
N LEU A 324 -15.54 4.18 4.16
CA LEU A 324 -14.94 2.93 3.65
C LEU A 324 -14.25 2.07 4.73
N LEU A 325 -14.45 2.38 6.02
CA LEU A 325 -13.81 1.68 7.15
C LEU A 325 -14.05 0.17 7.17
N TRP A 326 -15.18 -0.29 6.65
CA TRP A 326 -15.53 -1.72 6.58
C TRP A 326 -14.49 -2.54 5.81
N VAL A 327 -13.90 -1.96 4.75
CA VAL A 327 -12.89 -2.65 3.94
C VAL A 327 -11.65 -2.93 4.76
N LEU A 328 -11.22 -1.99 5.62
CA LEU A 328 -10.08 -2.21 6.51
C LEU A 328 -10.34 -3.32 7.53
N LEU A 329 -11.59 -3.46 8.03
CA LEU A 329 -11.95 -4.55 8.93
C LEU A 329 -11.81 -5.93 8.27
N ALA A 330 -11.90 -6.01 6.94
CA ALA A 330 -11.74 -7.27 6.21
C ALA A 330 -10.31 -7.85 6.28
N VAL A 331 -9.32 -7.09 6.78
CA VAL A 331 -7.94 -7.56 7.03
C VAL A 331 -7.89 -8.81 7.91
N VAL A 332 -8.88 -9.03 8.78
CA VAL A 332 -8.92 -10.21 9.67
C VAL A 332 -9.14 -11.52 8.93
N GLY A 333 -9.61 -11.46 7.68
CA GLY A 333 -9.82 -12.62 6.83
C GLY A 333 -8.52 -13.31 6.45
N ARG A 334 -8.45 -14.64 6.67
CA ARG A 334 -7.27 -15.45 6.32
C ARG A 334 -7.44 -16.07 4.95
N VAL A 335 -6.47 -15.87 4.06
CA VAL A 335 -6.46 -16.41 2.69
C VAL A 335 -5.24 -17.31 2.47
N GLY A 336 -5.40 -18.35 1.66
CA GLY A 336 -4.32 -19.21 1.18
C GLY A 336 -3.83 -20.25 2.20
N LYS A 337 -3.37 -21.41 1.72
CA LYS A 337 -2.93 -22.52 2.59
C LYS A 337 -1.52 -22.31 3.16
N ARG A 338 -0.65 -21.59 2.44
CA ARG A 338 0.76 -21.35 2.80
C ARG A 338 0.90 -20.17 3.73
N ALA A 339 1.91 -20.19 4.60
CA ALA A 339 2.20 -19.08 5.51
C ALA A 339 2.51 -17.77 4.75
N SER A 340 3.15 -17.85 3.59
CA SER A 340 3.43 -16.69 2.72
C SER A 340 2.18 -16.04 2.16
N ASP A 341 1.15 -16.83 1.85
CA ASP A 341 -0.08 -16.33 1.22
C ASP A 341 -0.98 -15.59 2.22
N ARG A 342 -0.76 -15.81 3.52
CA ARG A 342 -1.55 -15.18 4.60
C ARG A 342 -1.43 -13.66 4.64
N TYR A 343 -0.32 -13.13 4.12
CA TYR A 343 -0.07 -11.69 4.10
C TYR A 343 -0.70 -11.01 2.90
N VAL A 344 -1.05 -11.74 1.84
CA VAL A 344 -1.49 -11.17 0.55
C VAL A 344 -2.71 -10.29 0.73
N TRP A 345 -3.75 -10.83 1.38
CA TRP A 345 -4.99 -10.12 1.59
C TRP A 345 -4.85 -8.93 2.57
N PRO A 346 -4.30 -9.11 3.79
CA PRO A 346 -4.01 -8.00 4.69
C PRO A 346 -3.22 -6.86 4.04
N VAL A 347 -2.13 -7.19 3.33
CA VAL A 347 -1.28 -6.17 2.69
C VAL A 347 -2.03 -5.47 1.56
N ALA A 348 -2.76 -6.19 0.71
CA ALA A 348 -3.55 -5.58 -0.35
C ALA A 348 -4.58 -4.60 0.22
N VAL A 349 -5.34 -5.01 1.24
CA VAL A 349 -6.34 -4.14 1.89
C VAL A 349 -5.68 -2.94 2.55
N ILE A 350 -4.58 -3.12 3.30
CA ILE A 350 -3.87 -2.00 3.94
C ILE A 350 -3.37 -1.02 2.88
N LEU A 351 -2.77 -1.48 1.78
CA LEU A 351 -2.29 -0.59 0.73
C LEU A 351 -3.43 0.17 0.07
N VAL A 352 -4.52 -0.50 -0.32
CA VAL A 352 -5.72 0.14 -0.91
C VAL A 352 -6.34 1.15 0.06
N MET A 353 -6.30 0.88 1.36
CA MET A 353 -6.86 1.75 2.40
C MET A 353 -5.92 2.89 2.82
N THR A 354 -4.63 2.88 2.49
CA THR A 354 -3.67 3.88 3.01
C THR A 354 -3.00 4.69 1.92
N LEU A 355 -2.76 4.10 0.74
CA LEU A 355 -2.07 4.73 -0.36
C LEU A 355 -3.05 5.21 -1.44
N PRO A 356 -2.80 6.38 -2.05
CA PRO A 356 -3.51 6.78 -3.26
C PRO A 356 -3.39 5.74 -4.37
N ALA A 357 -4.48 5.48 -5.10
CA ALA A 357 -4.49 4.48 -6.18
C ALA A 357 -3.42 4.72 -7.25
N LYS A 358 -3.07 5.98 -7.52
CA LYS A 358 -1.95 6.37 -8.41
C LYS A 358 -0.57 5.86 -8.00
N MET A 359 -0.39 5.44 -6.74
CA MET A 359 0.85 4.78 -6.27
C MET A 359 0.82 3.27 -6.50
N MET A 360 -0.36 2.68 -6.63
CA MET A 360 -0.56 1.23 -6.72
C MET A 360 -0.75 0.74 -8.15
N LEU A 361 -1.22 1.60 -9.06
CA LEU A 361 -1.50 1.25 -10.45
C LEU A 361 -0.89 2.30 -11.41
N PRO A 362 -0.35 1.89 -12.57
CA PRO A 362 0.19 2.80 -13.58
C PRO A 362 -0.83 3.83 -14.07
N ASN A 363 -0.34 4.96 -14.58
CA ASN A 363 -1.18 5.99 -15.20
C ASN A 363 -1.41 5.67 -16.69
N MET A 364 -2.27 4.69 -16.97
CA MET A 364 -2.63 4.27 -18.32
C MET A 364 -4.16 4.29 -18.45
N ALA A 365 -4.68 4.84 -19.56
CA ALA A 365 -6.13 4.98 -19.76
C ALA A 365 -6.88 3.65 -19.58
N VAL A 366 -6.32 2.54 -20.08
CA VAL A 366 -6.89 1.20 -19.95
C VAL A 366 -7.03 0.73 -18.48
N LEU A 367 -6.25 1.32 -17.56
CA LEU A 367 -6.25 0.98 -16.14
C LEU A 367 -7.06 1.96 -15.29
N TYR A 368 -7.61 3.04 -15.85
CA TYR A 368 -8.40 4.00 -15.09
C TYR A 368 -9.60 3.36 -14.38
N PRO A 369 -10.40 2.48 -15.01
CA PRO A 369 -11.48 1.81 -14.30
C PRO A 369 -11.02 1.00 -13.09
N LEU A 370 -9.86 0.34 -13.18
CA LEU A 370 -9.28 -0.43 -12.07
C LEU A 370 -8.70 0.49 -10.98
N ARG A 371 -8.01 1.55 -11.39
CA ARG A 371 -7.34 2.50 -10.49
C ARG A 371 -8.33 3.32 -9.70
N ASP A 372 -9.31 3.89 -10.38
CA ASP A 372 -10.21 4.88 -9.81
C ASP A 372 -11.28 4.21 -8.92
N ASN A 373 -11.48 2.89 -9.10
CA ASN A 373 -12.38 2.06 -8.30
C ASN A 373 -11.65 1.04 -7.41
N ALA A 374 -10.35 1.21 -7.15
CA ALA A 374 -9.54 0.21 -6.44
C ALA A 374 -10.13 -0.18 -5.06
N VAL A 375 -10.71 0.79 -4.34
CA VAL A 375 -11.35 0.54 -3.04
C VAL A 375 -12.66 -0.22 -3.19
N LEU A 376 -13.53 0.21 -4.10
CA LEU A 376 -14.77 -0.49 -4.42
C LEU A 376 -14.48 -1.94 -4.82
N LEU A 377 -13.49 -2.17 -5.69
CA LEU A 377 -13.11 -3.50 -6.13
C LEU A 377 -12.59 -4.37 -4.98
N ALA A 378 -11.87 -3.79 -4.01
CA ALA A 378 -11.50 -4.51 -2.80
C ALA A 378 -12.72 -4.88 -1.93
N ALA A 379 -13.72 -3.99 -1.82
CA ALA A 379 -14.97 -4.26 -1.12
C ALA A 379 -15.78 -5.38 -1.80
N VAL A 380 -15.95 -5.31 -3.13
CA VAL A 380 -16.59 -6.37 -3.94
C VAL A 380 -15.84 -7.68 -3.77
N ALA A 381 -14.52 -7.69 -3.94
CA ALA A 381 -13.70 -8.89 -3.81
C ALA A 381 -13.83 -9.52 -2.42
N ALA A 382 -13.80 -8.73 -1.34
CA ALA A 382 -14.02 -9.22 0.02
C ALA A 382 -15.41 -9.88 0.15
N ALA A 383 -16.46 -9.15 -0.26
CA ALA A 383 -17.84 -9.57 -0.11
C ALA A 383 -18.17 -10.84 -0.91
N THR A 384 -17.66 -10.98 -2.14
CA THR A 384 -18.15 -12.00 -3.08
C THR A 384 -17.12 -13.06 -3.49
N VAL A 385 -15.86 -12.69 -3.74
CA VAL A 385 -14.89 -13.56 -4.43
C VAL A 385 -13.86 -14.20 -3.48
N VAL A 386 -13.26 -13.43 -2.58
CA VAL A 386 -12.03 -13.84 -1.85
C VAL A 386 -12.28 -15.12 -1.02
N PRO A 387 -11.49 -16.19 -1.20
CA PRO A 387 -11.73 -17.47 -0.53
C PRO A 387 -11.15 -17.46 0.89
N PHE A 388 -11.83 -16.80 1.83
CA PHE A 388 -11.42 -16.84 3.24
C PHE A 388 -11.53 -18.26 3.80
N LEU A 389 -10.53 -18.66 4.56
CA LEU A 389 -10.48 -19.99 5.16
C LEU A 389 -11.48 -20.09 6.30
N SER A 390 -12.26 -21.17 6.29
CA SER A 390 -13.06 -21.58 7.44
C SER A 390 -12.15 -22.09 8.57
N ARG A 391 -12.60 -21.92 9.81
CA ARG A 391 -11.95 -22.40 11.03
C ARG A 391 -11.84 -23.93 11.10
N THR A 392 -12.68 -24.65 10.36
CA THR A 392 -12.62 -26.11 10.23
C THR A 392 -11.49 -26.57 9.31
N SER A 393 -10.90 -25.67 8.51
CA SER A 393 -9.78 -26.03 7.64
C SER A 393 -8.55 -26.41 8.49
N PRO A 394 -7.85 -27.52 8.18
CA PRO A 394 -6.61 -27.89 8.88
C PRO A 394 -5.55 -26.78 8.76
N TYR A 395 -5.58 -26.03 7.66
CA TYR A 395 -4.67 -24.93 7.42
C TYR A 395 -5.03 -23.65 8.18
N TYR A 396 -6.20 -23.53 8.83
CA TYR A 396 -6.59 -22.28 9.48
C TYR A 396 -5.61 -21.87 10.57
N ARG A 397 -5.23 -22.83 11.43
CA ARG A 397 -4.28 -22.65 12.55
C ARG A 397 -2.84 -22.96 12.16
N ALA A 398 -2.63 -24.03 11.40
CA ALA A 398 -1.31 -24.49 10.98
C ALA A 398 -1.15 -24.31 9.46
N PRO A 399 -0.77 -23.11 8.97
CA PRO A 399 -0.48 -22.93 7.56
C PRO A 399 0.73 -23.77 7.15
N ILE A 400 0.82 -24.13 5.88
CA ILE A 400 2.00 -24.81 5.33
C ILE A 400 3.21 -23.88 5.56
N PRO A 401 4.24 -24.33 6.31
CA PRO A 401 5.34 -23.48 6.69
C PRO A 401 6.12 -23.04 5.44
N THR A 402 6.67 -21.83 5.50
CA THR A 402 7.57 -21.36 4.45
C THR A 402 8.90 -22.10 4.57
N GLU A 403 9.35 -22.71 3.48
CA GLU A 403 10.67 -23.34 3.43
C GLU A 403 11.76 -22.28 3.37
N TYR A 404 12.76 -22.43 4.23
CA TYR A 404 13.90 -21.53 4.31
C TYR A 404 15.20 -22.27 3.99
N ALA A 405 16.11 -21.60 3.28
CA ALA A 405 17.46 -22.10 3.07
C ALA A 405 18.18 -22.24 4.41
N ARG A 406 18.98 -23.30 4.57
CA ARG A 406 19.85 -23.45 5.74
C ARG A 406 20.86 -22.28 5.78
N PRO A 407 21.09 -21.66 6.94
CA PRO A 407 22.17 -20.70 7.11
C PRO A 407 23.49 -21.37 6.73
N VAL A 408 24.34 -20.64 6.02
CA VAL A 408 25.63 -21.15 5.57
C VAL A 408 26.74 -20.35 6.24
N PRO A 409 27.78 -21.02 6.75
CA PRO A 409 28.91 -20.33 7.35
C PRO A 409 29.51 -19.36 6.33
N THR A 410 29.59 -18.10 6.74
CA THR A 410 30.20 -17.04 5.95
C THR A 410 31.61 -16.79 6.46
N ARG A 411 32.47 -16.22 5.60
CA ARG A 411 33.83 -15.81 5.99
C ARG A 411 33.79 -14.86 7.21
N TRP A 412 32.70 -14.12 7.39
CA TRP A 412 32.55 -13.07 8.40
C TRP A 412 31.46 -13.44 9.40
N LYS A 413 31.81 -13.63 10.68
CA LYS A 413 30.89 -14.09 11.75
C LYS A 413 29.59 -13.28 11.89
N ARG A 414 29.55 -12.02 11.44
CA ARG A 414 28.39 -11.12 11.53
C ARG A 414 27.51 -11.09 10.26
N VAL A 415 27.80 -11.90 9.23
CA VAL A 415 27.02 -11.97 7.99
C VAL A 415 26.17 -13.25 7.97
N PRO A 416 24.84 -13.16 7.77
CA PRO A 416 24.07 -11.95 7.50
C PRO A 416 23.88 -11.04 8.73
N LEU A 417 23.93 -9.71 8.51
CA LEU A 417 23.71 -8.70 9.57
C LEU A 417 22.33 -8.79 10.21
N LEU A 418 21.34 -9.26 9.45
CA LEU A 418 19.96 -9.45 9.88
C LEU A 418 19.58 -10.93 9.73
N PRO A 419 20.02 -11.82 10.63
CA PRO A 419 19.83 -13.26 10.50
C PRO A 419 18.35 -13.72 10.56
N PHE A 420 17.45 -12.83 10.96
CA PHE A 420 16.00 -13.06 10.90
C PHE A 420 15.42 -12.94 9.48
N LEU A 421 16.11 -12.29 8.54
CA LEU A 421 15.76 -12.26 7.11
C LEU A 421 16.14 -13.59 6.45
N LYS A 422 15.51 -14.67 6.92
CA LYS A 422 15.74 -16.02 6.41
C LYS A 422 15.37 -16.08 4.93
N ARG A 423 16.20 -16.77 4.15
CA ARG A 423 16.00 -16.88 2.71
C ARG A 423 14.90 -17.88 2.39
N VAL A 424 13.78 -17.37 1.88
CA VAL A 424 12.64 -18.18 1.45
C VAL A 424 12.96 -18.91 0.15
N LEU A 425 12.76 -20.23 0.13
CA LEU A 425 12.98 -21.08 -1.05
C LEU A 425 11.79 -21.09 -2.01
N THR A 426 10.60 -20.82 -1.48
CA THR A 426 9.36 -20.85 -2.26
C THR A 426 9.18 -19.59 -3.11
N ARG A 427 8.45 -19.78 -4.21
CA ARG A 427 8.01 -18.70 -5.10
C ARG A 427 7.29 -17.62 -4.27
N PRO A 428 7.65 -16.33 -4.39
CA PRO A 428 6.87 -15.28 -3.76
C PRO A 428 5.47 -15.20 -4.37
N ASN A 429 4.52 -14.59 -3.66
CA ASN A 429 3.22 -14.33 -4.22
C ASN A 429 3.31 -13.19 -5.24
N LEU A 430 2.86 -13.42 -6.48
CA LEU A 430 2.99 -12.47 -7.58
C LEU A 430 2.37 -11.10 -7.25
N LEU A 431 1.18 -11.08 -6.65
CA LEU A 431 0.50 -9.84 -6.32
C LEU A 431 1.32 -9.00 -5.34
N LEU A 432 1.89 -9.62 -4.31
CA LEU A 432 2.75 -8.92 -3.35
C LEU A 432 4.03 -8.39 -4.00
N GLU A 433 4.63 -9.13 -4.93
CA GLU A 433 5.82 -8.67 -5.64
C GLU A 433 5.50 -7.49 -6.58
N LEU A 434 4.40 -7.57 -7.33
CA LEU A 434 3.96 -6.48 -8.20
C LEU A 434 3.62 -5.22 -7.39
N LEU A 435 2.91 -5.37 -6.27
CA LEU A 435 2.61 -4.26 -5.36
C LEU A 435 3.90 -3.68 -4.74
N LEU A 436 4.83 -4.52 -4.30
CA LEU A 436 6.12 -4.08 -3.76
C LEU A 436 6.89 -3.27 -4.80
N ILE A 437 7.04 -3.78 -6.01
CA ILE A 437 7.73 -3.09 -7.11
C ILE A 437 7.04 -1.77 -7.41
N ARG A 438 5.72 -1.77 -7.57
CA ARG A 438 4.96 -0.59 -7.99
C ARG A 438 4.93 0.52 -6.94
N VAL A 439 4.72 0.16 -5.67
CA VAL A 439 4.74 1.11 -4.54
C VAL A 439 6.15 1.65 -4.32
N THR A 440 7.18 0.78 -4.40
CA THR A 440 8.58 1.22 -4.28
C THR A 440 8.96 2.15 -5.43
N TYR A 441 8.55 1.83 -6.66
CA TYR A 441 8.76 2.71 -7.82
C TYR A 441 8.04 4.05 -7.66
N ALA A 442 6.80 4.06 -7.16
CA ALA A 442 6.06 5.30 -6.89
C ALA A 442 6.75 6.15 -5.81
N ALA A 443 7.26 5.52 -4.75
CA ALA A 443 8.02 6.19 -3.70
C ALA A 443 9.33 6.75 -4.27
N TYR A 444 10.08 5.95 -5.01
CA TYR A 444 11.30 6.35 -5.71
C TYR A 444 11.06 7.58 -6.60
N GLN A 445 10.02 7.57 -7.43
CA GLN A 445 9.69 8.70 -8.30
C GLN A 445 9.40 9.98 -7.50
N ARG A 446 8.68 9.88 -6.38
CA ARG A 446 8.43 11.05 -5.51
C ARG A 446 9.68 11.59 -4.85
N VAL A 447 10.54 10.71 -4.32
CA VAL A 447 11.79 11.15 -3.70
C VAL A 447 12.73 11.75 -4.76
N ARG A 448 12.81 11.15 -5.95
CA ARG A 448 13.62 11.67 -7.06
C ARG A 448 13.17 13.07 -7.49
N LEU A 449 11.86 13.33 -7.58
CA LEU A 449 11.32 14.66 -7.87
C LEU A 449 11.62 15.67 -6.75
N GLY A 450 11.51 15.26 -5.49
CA GLY A 450 11.83 16.12 -4.34
C GLY A 450 13.32 16.43 -4.19
N ALA A 451 14.18 15.50 -4.60
CA ALA A 451 15.63 15.60 -4.50
C ALA A 451 16.24 16.76 -5.29
N THR A 452 15.57 17.17 -6.37
CA THR A 452 16.14 18.11 -7.33
C THR A 452 15.40 19.44 -7.36
N GLY A 453 14.84 19.84 -6.21
CA GLY A 453 14.26 21.17 -6.00
C GLY A 453 12.81 21.32 -6.47
N GLY A 454 12.11 20.24 -6.82
CA GLY A 454 10.68 20.25 -7.16
C GLY A 454 10.33 20.79 -8.55
N THR A 455 11.24 21.53 -9.21
CA THR A 455 11.12 22.01 -10.60
C THR A 455 12.44 21.83 -11.36
N ASN A 456 12.37 21.65 -12.69
CA ASN A 456 13.57 21.51 -13.54
C ASN A 456 14.43 22.79 -13.57
N THR A 457 13.86 23.95 -13.23
CA THR A 457 14.55 25.25 -13.24
C THR A 457 15.34 25.53 -11.97
N GLY A 458 14.86 25.08 -10.79
CA GLY A 458 15.52 25.36 -9.50
C GLY A 458 16.85 24.65 -9.29
N GLY A 459 17.11 23.55 -10.03
CA GLY A 459 18.32 22.72 -9.89
C GLY A 459 19.35 22.84 -11.03
N ARG A 460 19.02 23.55 -12.12
CA ARG A 460 19.80 23.55 -13.37
C ARG A 460 21.25 24.03 -13.19
N ALA A 461 21.45 25.21 -12.59
CA ALA A 461 22.78 25.79 -12.44
C ALA A 461 23.75 24.89 -11.64
N ARG A 462 23.24 24.25 -10.57
CA ARG A 462 24.02 23.28 -9.79
C ARG A 462 24.38 22.04 -10.63
N ALA A 463 23.42 21.53 -11.38
CA ALA A 463 23.62 20.35 -12.22
C ALA A 463 24.62 20.59 -13.36
N GLU A 464 24.59 21.77 -13.99
CA GLU A 464 25.57 22.18 -15.00
C GLU A 464 26.97 22.37 -14.39
N ALA A 465 27.08 22.93 -13.18
CA ALA A 465 28.36 23.05 -12.47
C ALA A 465 28.98 21.67 -12.19
N HIS A 466 28.18 20.70 -11.73
CA HIS A 466 28.63 19.31 -11.60
C HIS A 466 28.97 18.69 -12.96
N GLY A 467 28.26 19.07 -14.04
CA GLY A 467 28.56 18.65 -15.42
C GLY A 467 29.97 19.07 -15.84
N ARG A 468 30.33 20.33 -15.57
CA ARG A 468 31.70 20.83 -15.81
C ARG A 468 32.74 20.08 -14.98
N GLN A 469 32.45 19.81 -13.71
CA GLN A 469 33.35 19.02 -12.85
C GLN A 469 33.61 17.62 -13.40
N ILE A 470 32.58 16.93 -13.89
CA ILE A 470 32.73 15.61 -14.51
C ILE A 470 33.55 15.69 -15.80
N LEU A 471 33.27 16.67 -16.65
CA LEU A 471 34.05 16.90 -17.88
C LEU A 471 35.53 17.16 -17.58
N ASP A 472 35.84 17.96 -16.55
CA ASP A 472 37.22 18.25 -16.15
C ASP A 472 37.93 16.98 -15.65
N ILE A 473 37.23 16.12 -14.91
CA ILE A 473 37.76 14.82 -14.46
C ILE A 473 37.98 13.88 -15.65
N GLU A 474 37.04 13.78 -16.59
CA GLU A 474 37.17 12.94 -17.79
C GLU A 474 38.35 13.40 -18.65
N ARG A 475 38.52 14.71 -18.85
CA ARG A 475 39.68 15.29 -19.53
C ARG A 475 41.00 14.97 -18.82
N PHE A 476 41.02 15.07 -17.49
CA PHE A 476 42.18 14.69 -16.69
C PHE A 476 42.52 13.20 -16.84
N LEU A 477 41.51 12.33 -16.99
CA LEU A 477 41.67 10.89 -17.24
C LEU A 477 41.89 10.55 -18.72
N HIS A 478 41.96 11.55 -19.61
CA HIS A 478 42.03 11.38 -21.07
C HIS A 478 40.87 10.57 -21.67
N ILE A 479 39.68 10.74 -21.10
CA ILE A 479 38.42 10.22 -21.62
C ILE A 479 37.74 11.40 -22.36
N ASP A 480 37.83 11.42 -23.70
CA ASP A 480 37.19 12.44 -24.54
C ASP A 480 36.58 11.77 -25.78
N ILE A 481 35.52 10.99 -25.53
CA ILE A 481 34.90 10.14 -26.56
C ILE A 481 33.45 10.54 -26.84
N GLU A 482 32.79 11.20 -25.89
CA GLU A 482 31.38 11.56 -25.89
C GLU A 482 31.03 12.38 -27.13
N HIS A 483 31.78 13.45 -27.38
CA HIS A 483 31.54 14.35 -28.52
C HIS A 483 31.77 13.63 -29.86
N TRP A 484 32.87 12.88 -29.97
CA TRP A 484 33.20 12.13 -31.19
C TRP A 484 32.16 11.05 -31.49
N ALA A 485 31.79 10.24 -30.48
CA ALA A 485 30.85 9.15 -30.64
C ALA A 485 29.47 9.65 -31.04
N ASN A 486 28.99 10.73 -30.40
CA ASN A 486 27.72 11.38 -30.74
C ASN A 486 27.71 11.86 -32.19
N HIS A 487 28.71 12.64 -32.62
CA HIS A 487 28.77 13.17 -33.98
C HIS A 487 29.03 12.09 -35.05
N ALA A 488 29.71 10.99 -34.70
CA ALA A 488 29.90 9.86 -35.60
C ALA A 488 28.57 9.13 -35.83
N VAL A 489 27.80 8.86 -34.77
CA VAL A 489 26.52 8.16 -34.86
C VAL A 489 25.46 9.00 -35.55
N VAL A 490 25.40 10.32 -35.30
CA VAL A 490 24.45 11.25 -35.95
C VAL A 490 24.57 11.22 -37.47
N LYS A 491 25.77 11.02 -38.02
CA LYS A 491 26.02 10.95 -39.47
C LYS A 491 25.50 9.65 -40.12
N VAL A 492 25.20 8.63 -39.31
CA VAL A 492 24.81 7.30 -39.78
C VAL A 492 23.39 7.01 -39.31
N GLY A 493 22.40 7.35 -40.14
CA GLY A 493 20.97 7.34 -39.75
C GLY A 493 20.51 6.04 -39.10
N TRP A 494 20.80 4.87 -39.70
CA TRP A 494 20.38 3.58 -39.12
C TRP A 494 21.02 3.28 -37.76
N LEU A 495 22.25 3.77 -37.53
CA LEU A 495 22.98 3.55 -36.29
C LEU A 495 22.45 4.46 -35.18
N ARG A 496 22.11 5.71 -35.55
CA ARG A 496 21.38 6.64 -34.68
C ARG A 496 20.04 6.04 -34.26
N ASP A 497 19.21 5.64 -35.22
CA ASP A 497 17.88 5.08 -34.95
C ASP A 497 17.97 3.80 -34.10
N PHE A 498 19.01 2.97 -34.30
CA PHE A 498 19.29 1.81 -33.45
C PHE A 498 19.60 2.22 -32.00
N PHE A 499 20.52 3.17 -31.78
CA PHE A 499 20.91 3.59 -30.43
C PHE A 499 19.79 4.34 -29.71
N ASP A 500 19.01 5.15 -30.41
CA ASP A 500 17.83 5.83 -29.87
C ASP A 500 16.79 4.80 -29.41
N PHE A 501 16.43 3.85 -30.29
CA PHE A 501 15.50 2.77 -29.94
C PHE A 501 16.01 1.90 -28.77
N TYR A 502 17.30 1.59 -28.77
CA TYR A 502 17.93 0.81 -27.71
C TYR A 502 17.87 1.53 -26.38
N TYR A 503 18.21 2.82 -26.38
CA TYR A 503 18.17 3.70 -25.22
C TYR A 503 16.75 3.79 -24.65
N GLU A 504 15.73 4.02 -25.48
CA GLU A 504 14.35 4.18 -25.02
C GLU A 504 13.71 2.88 -24.51
N SER A 505 14.01 1.74 -25.13
CA SER A 505 13.21 0.52 -24.94
C SER A 505 13.84 -0.53 -24.01
N PHE A 506 15.12 -0.86 -24.22
CA PHE A 506 15.67 -2.12 -23.69
C PHE A 506 15.94 -2.08 -22.19
N HIS A 507 16.20 -0.89 -21.63
CA HIS A 507 16.47 -0.72 -20.21
C HIS A 507 15.25 -1.03 -19.32
N PHE A 508 14.02 -1.05 -19.85
CA PHE A 508 12.84 -1.55 -19.14
C PHE A 508 12.50 -3.00 -19.49
N VAL A 509 12.51 -3.33 -20.78
CA VAL A 509 12.05 -4.64 -21.27
C VAL A 509 12.95 -5.78 -20.77
N VAL A 510 14.27 -5.59 -20.80
CA VAL A 510 15.22 -6.66 -20.46
C VAL A 510 15.21 -6.98 -18.96
N PRO A 511 15.30 -6.01 -18.02
CA PRO A 511 15.22 -6.32 -16.59
C PRO A 511 13.91 -7.01 -16.20
N LEU A 512 12.77 -6.55 -16.74
CA LEU A 512 11.47 -7.18 -16.49
C LEU A 512 11.42 -8.62 -17.02
N SER A 513 11.98 -8.86 -18.20
CA SER A 513 12.07 -10.20 -18.79
C SER A 513 12.95 -11.14 -17.97
N VAL A 514 14.11 -10.67 -17.51
CA VAL A 514 15.01 -11.44 -16.63
C VAL A 514 14.30 -11.77 -15.31
N LEU A 515 13.63 -10.79 -14.68
CA LEU A 515 12.87 -11.00 -13.45
C LEU A 515 11.71 -11.99 -13.66
N ALA A 516 10.96 -11.88 -14.75
CA ALA A 516 9.85 -12.79 -15.06
C ALA A 516 10.35 -14.23 -15.27
N LEU A 517 11.44 -14.41 -16.02
CA LEU A 517 12.04 -15.72 -16.25
C LEU A 517 12.55 -16.35 -14.94
N LEU A 518 13.24 -15.56 -14.10
CA LEU A 518 13.69 -16.02 -12.79
C LEU A 518 12.52 -16.34 -11.86
N TYR A 519 11.47 -15.53 -11.86
CA TYR A 519 10.27 -15.77 -11.05
C TYR A 519 9.65 -17.14 -11.38
N TRP A 520 9.56 -17.47 -12.67
CA TRP A 520 8.96 -18.72 -13.14
C TRP A 520 9.87 -19.94 -12.96
N ARG A 521 11.15 -19.82 -13.35
CA ARG A 521 12.07 -20.97 -13.44
C ARG A 521 12.98 -21.12 -12.22
N ARG A 522 13.28 -20.04 -11.49
CA ARG A 522 14.35 -19.97 -10.47
C ARG A 522 13.96 -19.06 -9.29
N PRO A 523 12.92 -19.39 -8.50
CA PRO A 523 12.37 -18.50 -7.46
C PRO A 523 13.36 -18.08 -6.37
N VAL A 524 14.37 -18.92 -6.08
CA VAL A 524 15.45 -18.59 -5.15
C VAL A 524 16.37 -17.51 -5.72
N ASP A 525 16.74 -17.65 -7.00
CA ASP A 525 17.60 -16.69 -7.70
C ASP A 525 16.84 -15.38 -7.96
N TYR A 526 15.52 -15.44 -8.21
CA TYR A 526 14.65 -14.27 -8.35
C TYR A 526 14.74 -13.31 -7.15
N ARG A 527 14.63 -13.82 -5.92
CA ARG A 527 14.64 -12.98 -4.71
C ARG A 527 15.98 -12.27 -4.51
N TRP A 528 17.07 -12.99 -4.78
CA TRP A 528 18.44 -12.44 -4.72
C TRP A 528 18.63 -11.35 -5.78
N ALA A 529 18.28 -11.65 -7.03
CA ALA A 529 18.39 -10.74 -8.15
C ALA A 529 17.53 -9.49 -7.88
N ARG A 530 16.25 -9.65 -7.55
CA ARG A 530 15.33 -8.54 -7.23
C ARG A 530 15.84 -7.68 -6.07
N ALA A 531 16.36 -8.27 -5.00
CA ALA A 531 16.88 -7.51 -3.86
C ALA A 531 18.11 -6.68 -4.25
N SER A 532 19.05 -7.24 -5.01
CA SER A 532 20.22 -6.50 -5.50
C SER A 532 19.84 -5.32 -6.40
N LEU A 533 18.87 -5.51 -7.31
CA LEU A 533 18.34 -4.44 -8.15
C LEU A 533 17.67 -3.35 -7.29
N GLY A 534 16.86 -3.75 -6.32
CA GLY A 534 16.21 -2.82 -5.39
C GLY A 534 17.21 -1.98 -4.60
N PHE A 535 18.27 -2.59 -4.07
CA PHE A 535 19.33 -1.87 -3.37
C PHE A 535 20.13 -0.95 -4.30
N ALA A 536 20.45 -1.40 -5.52
CA ALA A 536 21.12 -0.55 -6.50
C ALA A 536 20.30 0.70 -6.85
N THR A 537 18.98 0.55 -7.06
CA THR A 537 18.09 1.68 -7.31
C THR A 537 17.96 2.62 -6.11
N LEU A 538 17.99 2.10 -4.88
CA LEU A 538 18.00 2.94 -3.68
C LEU A 538 19.32 3.71 -3.53
N LEU A 539 20.46 3.09 -3.83
CA LEU A 539 21.77 3.76 -3.83
C LEU A 539 21.83 4.84 -4.92
N ALA A 540 21.26 4.57 -6.10
CA ALA A 540 21.16 5.56 -7.17
C ALA A 540 20.34 6.79 -6.75
N LEU A 541 19.26 6.59 -5.99
CA LEU A 541 18.46 7.69 -5.45
C LEU A 541 19.27 8.59 -4.50
N VAL A 542 20.16 8.01 -3.69
CA VAL A 542 21.10 8.77 -2.85
C VAL A 542 22.07 9.58 -3.73
N GLY A 543 22.56 8.98 -4.81
CA GLY A 543 23.39 9.67 -5.81
C GLY A 543 22.69 10.88 -6.43
N PHE A 544 21.45 10.70 -6.93
CA PHE A 544 20.66 11.79 -7.51
C PHE A 544 20.37 12.92 -6.52
N TRP A 545 20.27 12.61 -5.23
CA TRP A 545 20.05 13.60 -4.18
C TRP A 545 21.31 14.37 -3.82
N LEU A 546 22.44 13.68 -3.72
CA LEU A 546 23.73 14.30 -3.34
C LEU A 546 24.40 15.03 -4.50
N TYR A 547 24.25 14.55 -5.72
CA TYR A 547 25.00 15.00 -6.89
C TYR A 547 24.10 15.10 -8.13
N PRO A 548 23.13 16.05 -8.17
CA PRO A 548 22.37 16.32 -9.38
C PRO A 548 23.32 16.73 -10.52
N LEU A 549 23.18 16.14 -11.70
CA LEU A 549 24.16 16.25 -12.78
C LEU A 549 23.48 16.47 -14.12
N ALA A 550 23.92 17.49 -14.84
CA ALA A 550 23.50 17.75 -16.22
C ALA A 550 24.21 16.76 -17.16
N PRO A 551 23.46 16.06 -18.05
CA PRO A 551 24.06 15.22 -19.09
C PRO A 551 24.72 16.06 -20.19
N PRO A 552 25.61 15.48 -21.02
CA PRO A 552 26.32 16.19 -22.08
C PRO A 552 25.40 17.01 -23.01
N ARG A 553 24.28 16.45 -23.44
CA ARG A 553 23.29 17.12 -24.30
C ARG A 553 22.62 18.35 -23.68
N LEU A 554 22.69 18.51 -22.36
CA LEU A 554 22.15 19.67 -21.65
C LEU A 554 23.23 20.70 -21.27
N MET A 555 24.46 20.51 -21.73
CA MET A 555 25.55 21.46 -21.56
C MET A 555 25.64 22.38 -22.79
N PRO A 556 25.31 23.67 -22.67
CA PRO A 556 25.15 24.56 -23.83
C PRO A 556 26.46 24.78 -24.60
N ASP A 557 27.61 24.71 -23.93
CA ASP A 557 28.92 25.05 -24.51
C ASP A 557 29.60 23.87 -25.24
N LEU A 558 28.99 22.68 -25.26
CA LEU A 558 29.64 21.45 -25.73
C LEU A 558 29.22 20.98 -27.13
N GLY A 559 28.16 21.55 -27.71
CA GLY A 559 27.70 21.19 -29.06
C GLY A 559 27.20 19.75 -29.22
N VAL A 560 26.92 19.04 -28.12
CA VAL A 560 26.42 17.65 -28.16
C VAL A 560 24.96 17.63 -28.59
N ILE A 561 24.62 16.74 -29.54
CA ILE A 561 23.29 16.63 -30.12
C ILE A 561 22.46 15.61 -29.31
N ASP A 562 21.29 16.02 -28.81
CA ASP A 562 20.27 15.09 -28.32
C ASP A 562 19.62 14.39 -29.53
N THR A 563 20.04 13.15 -29.78
CA THR A 563 19.53 12.37 -30.93
C THR A 563 18.09 11.91 -30.72
N VAL A 564 17.65 11.80 -29.46
CA VAL A 564 16.34 11.26 -29.08
C VAL A 564 15.25 12.31 -29.22
N HIS A 565 15.51 13.55 -28.79
CA HIS A 565 14.52 14.64 -28.80
C HIS A 565 14.84 15.76 -29.79
N GLY A 566 15.94 15.66 -30.53
CA GLY A 566 16.42 16.73 -31.41
C GLY A 566 17.13 17.86 -30.67
N VAL A 567 17.65 18.82 -31.44
CA VAL A 567 18.44 19.95 -30.91
C VAL A 567 17.65 20.72 -29.84
N GLN A 568 18.26 20.86 -28.67
CA GLN A 568 17.61 21.47 -27.52
C GLN A 568 17.65 22.99 -27.61
N ASP A 569 16.48 23.63 -27.62
CA ASP A 569 16.36 25.07 -27.36
C ASP A 569 16.39 25.31 -25.84
N PHE A 570 17.51 25.80 -25.33
CA PHE A 570 17.68 26.06 -23.89
C PHE A 570 16.82 27.21 -23.33
N SER A 571 16.17 28.00 -24.20
CA SER A 571 15.21 29.03 -23.84
C SER A 571 13.76 28.51 -23.77
N LYS A 572 13.45 27.43 -24.51
CA LYS A 572 12.17 26.70 -24.49
C LYS A 572 12.41 25.19 -24.69
N PRO A 573 12.91 24.49 -23.67
CA PRO A 573 13.33 23.11 -23.86
C PRO A 573 12.13 22.18 -24.05
N ASP A 574 12.14 21.40 -25.12
CA ASP A 574 11.18 20.33 -25.38
C ASP A 574 11.80 18.98 -25.03
N TYR A 575 11.20 18.34 -24.02
CA TYR A 575 11.64 17.05 -23.50
C TYR A 575 10.66 15.92 -23.86
N GLY A 576 9.59 16.17 -24.61
CA GLY A 576 8.52 15.21 -24.85
C GLY A 576 7.52 15.07 -23.68
N THR A 577 6.28 14.67 -24.00
CA THR A 577 5.12 14.70 -23.07
C THR A 577 5.19 13.69 -21.93
N LEU A 578 5.91 12.57 -22.08
CA LEU A 578 6.10 11.55 -21.03
C LEU A 578 7.30 11.86 -20.12
N THR A 579 8.26 12.62 -20.61
CA THR A 579 9.58 12.89 -20.02
C THR A 579 9.63 14.25 -19.30
N ALA A 580 8.65 15.12 -19.51
CA ALA A 580 8.39 16.30 -18.67
C ALA A 580 8.10 15.94 -17.19
N LEU A 581 7.68 14.70 -16.92
CA LEU A 581 7.43 14.15 -15.59
C LEU A 581 8.68 13.52 -14.94
N THR A 582 9.80 13.44 -15.65
CA THR A 582 11.07 12.87 -15.16
C THR A 582 12.16 13.93 -15.13
N ASN A 583 12.88 14.04 -14.02
CA ASN A 583 13.98 15.00 -13.91
C ASN A 583 15.15 14.64 -14.85
N GLN A 584 15.45 15.55 -15.79
CA GLN A 584 16.49 15.43 -16.80
C GLN A 584 17.91 15.73 -16.25
N TYR A 585 18.02 16.40 -15.10
CA TYR A 585 19.28 16.76 -14.43
C TYR A 585 19.73 15.72 -13.38
N ALA A 586 19.40 14.45 -13.61
CA ALA A 586 19.75 13.33 -12.75
C ALA A 586 20.50 12.28 -13.56
N ALA A 587 21.62 12.69 -14.18
CA ALA A 587 22.43 11.83 -15.04
C ALA A 587 23.26 10.80 -14.24
N MET A 588 23.84 11.17 -13.11
CA MET A 588 24.68 10.28 -12.30
C MET A 588 23.98 9.78 -11.04
N PRO A 589 24.02 8.47 -10.74
CA PRO A 589 24.57 7.39 -11.55
C PRO A 589 23.64 6.96 -12.69
N SER A 590 24.20 6.46 -13.80
CA SER A 590 23.39 6.00 -14.94
C SER A 590 22.61 4.72 -14.58
N LEU A 591 21.31 4.84 -14.36
CA LEU A 591 20.43 3.68 -14.12
C LEU A 591 20.18 2.85 -15.38
N HIS A 592 20.25 3.45 -16.57
CA HIS A 592 20.20 2.72 -17.84
C HIS A 592 21.30 1.66 -17.88
N PHE A 593 22.55 2.10 -17.71
CA PHE A 593 23.70 1.21 -17.64
C PHE A 593 23.68 0.32 -16.38
N GLY A 594 23.27 0.86 -15.24
CA GLY A 594 23.19 0.08 -14.00
C GLY A 594 22.23 -1.13 -14.13
N TRP A 595 21.04 -0.94 -14.67
CA TRP A 595 20.07 -2.03 -14.84
C TRP A 595 20.49 -3.02 -15.92
N SER A 596 21.13 -2.57 -17.00
CA SER A 596 21.65 -3.48 -18.04
C SER A 596 22.86 -4.27 -17.54
N LEU A 597 23.76 -3.65 -16.77
CA LEU A 597 24.88 -4.32 -16.13
C LEU A 597 24.39 -5.36 -15.12
N TRP A 598 23.39 -4.99 -14.31
CA TRP A 598 22.73 -5.93 -13.42
C TRP A 598 22.17 -7.13 -14.19
N CYS A 599 21.49 -6.92 -15.31
CA CYS A 599 20.99 -8.01 -16.17
C CYS A 599 22.14 -8.90 -16.65
N GLY A 600 23.20 -8.30 -17.19
CA GLY A 600 24.36 -9.03 -17.71
C GLY A 600 25.04 -9.87 -16.63
N LEU A 601 25.25 -9.31 -15.44
CA LEU A 601 25.81 -10.04 -14.30
C LEU A 601 24.89 -11.17 -13.83
N VAL A 602 23.59 -10.92 -13.69
CA VAL A 602 22.62 -11.96 -13.31
C VAL A 602 22.61 -13.11 -14.33
N ILE A 603 22.58 -12.80 -15.62
CA ILE A 603 22.63 -13.79 -16.70
C ILE A 603 23.96 -14.55 -16.64
N ALA A 604 25.09 -13.85 -16.55
CA ALA A 604 26.43 -14.48 -16.48
C ALA A 604 26.55 -15.46 -15.29
N ILE A 605 25.92 -15.13 -14.17
CA ILE A 605 25.95 -15.89 -12.91
C ILE A 605 24.94 -17.07 -12.88
N VAL A 606 23.82 -16.98 -13.61
CA VAL A 606 22.74 -17.97 -13.58
C VAL A 606 22.71 -18.87 -14.81
N ALA A 607 23.12 -18.35 -15.98
CA ALA A 607 23.03 -19.07 -17.24
C ALA A 607 24.07 -20.21 -17.34
N PRO A 608 23.68 -21.39 -17.83
CA PRO A 608 24.57 -22.54 -17.92
C PRO A 608 25.54 -22.46 -19.11
N LYS A 609 25.13 -21.88 -20.24
CA LYS A 609 25.90 -21.90 -21.50
C LYS A 609 26.68 -20.61 -21.69
N TRP A 610 27.90 -20.70 -22.23
CA TRP A 610 28.79 -19.54 -22.42
C TRP A 610 28.17 -18.47 -23.34
N TRP A 611 27.49 -18.86 -24.43
CA TRP A 611 26.88 -17.91 -25.37
C TRP A 611 25.78 -17.08 -24.71
N MET A 612 25.06 -17.64 -23.72
CA MET A 612 24.04 -16.89 -22.97
C MET A 612 24.70 -15.83 -22.09
N LYS A 613 25.87 -16.13 -21.53
CA LYS A 613 26.65 -15.18 -20.72
C LYS A 613 27.19 -14.06 -21.62
N ALA A 614 27.71 -14.41 -22.79
CA ALA A 614 28.14 -13.45 -23.80
C ALA A 614 26.98 -12.53 -24.21
N LEU A 615 25.81 -13.09 -24.54
CA LEU A 615 24.61 -12.30 -24.86
C LEU A 615 24.17 -11.40 -23.70
N GLY A 616 24.23 -11.90 -22.47
CA GLY A 616 23.94 -11.12 -21.27
C GLY A 616 24.90 -9.93 -21.10
N LEU A 617 26.20 -10.11 -21.38
CA LEU A 617 27.23 -9.06 -21.27
C LEU A 617 27.26 -8.11 -22.47
N LEU A 618 26.76 -8.53 -23.64
CA LEU A 618 26.54 -7.63 -24.78
C LEU A 618 25.50 -6.55 -24.47
N HIS A 619 24.50 -6.86 -23.64
CA HIS A 619 23.47 -5.89 -23.28
C HIS A 619 24.03 -4.63 -22.59
N PRO A 620 24.79 -4.70 -21.46
CA PRO A 620 25.40 -3.51 -20.88
C PRO A 620 26.42 -2.83 -21.79
N PHE A 621 27.10 -3.57 -22.65
CA PHE A 621 27.98 -2.99 -23.66
C PHE A 621 27.20 -2.09 -24.64
N PHE A 622 26.11 -2.59 -25.23
CA PHE A 622 25.27 -1.76 -26.10
C PHE A 622 24.61 -0.60 -25.35
N THR A 623 24.25 -0.78 -24.07
CA THR A 623 23.69 0.31 -23.27
C THR A 623 24.72 1.42 -23.03
N VAL A 624 25.98 1.10 -22.67
CA VAL A 624 26.99 2.17 -22.47
C VAL A 624 27.27 2.90 -23.78
N SER A 625 27.35 2.17 -24.90
CA SER A 625 27.48 2.78 -26.22
C SER A 625 26.29 3.69 -26.55
N ALA A 626 25.06 3.25 -26.25
CA ALA A 626 23.85 4.04 -26.50
C ALA A 626 23.80 5.32 -25.67
N ILE A 627 24.09 5.27 -24.36
CA ILE A 627 23.98 6.46 -23.52
C ILE A 627 25.04 7.53 -23.86
N VAL A 628 26.22 7.11 -24.30
CA VAL A 628 27.31 7.99 -24.76
C VAL A 628 26.99 8.55 -26.15
N ALA A 629 26.62 7.68 -27.10
CA ALA A 629 26.29 8.08 -28.47
C ALA A 629 25.09 9.02 -28.54
N THR A 630 24.10 8.88 -27.67
CA THR A 630 22.91 9.75 -27.64
C THR A 630 23.11 11.04 -26.80
N GLY A 631 24.29 11.22 -26.20
CA GLY A 631 24.60 12.40 -25.38
C GLY A 631 23.84 12.46 -24.05
N ASN A 632 23.22 11.36 -23.62
CA ASN A 632 22.38 11.30 -22.42
C ASN A 632 23.17 11.08 -21.12
N HIS A 633 24.42 10.63 -21.18
CA HIS A 633 25.26 10.38 -20.01
C HIS A 633 26.74 10.56 -20.33
N TRP A 634 27.50 10.91 -19.30
CA TRP A 634 28.97 10.87 -19.29
C TRP A 634 29.48 9.42 -19.14
N VAL A 635 30.70 9.12 -19.55
CA VAL A 635 31.31 7.80 -19.30
C VAL A 635 31.42 7.53 -17.79
N LEU A 636 31.75 8.56 -16.99
CA LEU A 636 31.78 8.45 -15.53
C LEU A 636 30.40 8.17 -14.90
N ASP A 637 29.29 8.52 -15.57
CA ASP A 637 27.96 8.13 -15.09
C ASP A 637 27.78 6.61 -15.14
N ALA A 638 28.36 5.94 -16.14
CA ALA A 638 28.37 4.49 -16.25
C ALA A 638 29.21 3.86 -15.14
N VAL A 639 30.34 4.48 -14.77
CA VAL A 639 31.13 4.06 -13.59
C VAL A 639 30.30 4.18 -12.31
N GLY A 640 29.58 5.31 -12.12
CA GLY A 640 28.63 5.48 -11.04
C GLY A 640 27.54 4.39 -11.03
N GLY A 641 27.02 4.04 -12.21
CA GLY A 641 26.10 2.93 -12.43
C GLY A 641 26.67 1.58 -11.98
N ALA A 642 27.92 1.28 -12.34
CA ALA A 642 28.61 0.08 -11.90
C ALA A 642 28.79 0.02 -10.37
N LEU A 643 29.17 1.14 -9.76
CA LEU A 643 29.36 1.25 -8.31
C LEU A 643 28.05 0.98 -7.55
N VAL A 644 26.92 1.55 -7.98
CA VAL A 644 25.63 1.29 -7.32
C VAL A 644 25.14 -0.13 -7.52
N VAL A 645 25.41 -0.76 -8.67
CA VAL A 645 25.10 -2.18 -8.90
C VAL A 645 25.96 -3.07 -8.02
N GLY A 646 27.27 -2.81 -7.94
CA GLY A 646 28.19 -3.51 -7.05
C GLY A 646 27.78 -3.36 -5.58
N GLY A 647 27.44 -2.15 -5.15
CA GLY A 647 26.89 -1.85 -3.83
C GLY A 647 25.57 -2.58 -3.58
N GLY A 648 24.68 -2.67 -4.58
CA GLY A 648 23.42 -3.42 -4.50
C GLY A 648 23.63 -4.92 -4.27
N PHE A 649 24.58 -5.53 -4.97
CA PHE A 649 24.98 -6.92 -4.71
C PHE A 649 25.67 -7.07 -3.34
N GLY A 650 26.51 -6.11 -2.94
CA GLY A 650 27.16 -6.08 -1.64
C GLY A 650 26.18 -6.02 -0.47
N LEU A 651 25.19 -5.12 -0.52
CA LEU A 651 24.11 -5.03 0.47
C LEU A 651 23.25 -6.29 0.48
N SER A 652 22.94 -6.86 -0.69
CA SER A 652 22.26 -8.15 -0.78
C SER A 652 23.05 -9.26 -0.08
N TYR A 653 24.37 -9.31 -0.23
CA TYR A 653 25.25 -10.25 0.49
C TYR A 653 25.28 -9.99 2.00
N LEU A 654 25.43 -8.72 2.42
CA LEU A 654 25.50 -8.35 3.84
C LEU A 654 24.20 -8.66 4.59
N PHE A 655 23.04 -8.45 3.97
CA PHE A 655 21.74 -8.68 4.60
C PHE A 655 21.19 -10.09 4.41
N MET A 656 21.46 -10.74 3.27
CA MET A 656 20.87 -12.03 2.92
C MET A 656 21.87 -13.19 2.91
N GLY A 657 23.18 -12.94 3.01
CA GLY A 657 24.25 -13.94 2.95
C GLY A 657 24.59 -14.46 1.53
N PRO A 658 25.54 -15.42 1.40
CA PRO A 658 26.00 -15.97 0.12
C PRO A 658 24.90 -16.72 -0.65
N ARG A 659 24.97 -16.78 -1.98
CA ARG A 659 23.95 -17.39 -2.86
C ARG A 659 23.73 -18.88 -2.55
N ALA A 660 22.48 -19.34 -2.63
CA ALA A 660 22.04 -20.64 -2.09
C ALA A 660 22.69 -21.88 -2.74
N ARG A 661 23.10 -21.81 -4.01
CA ARG A 661 23.75 -22.95 -4.69
C ARG A 661 25.17 -23.22 -4.20
N PHE A 662 25.94 -22.17 -3.89
CA PHE A 662 27.25 -22.35 -3.26
C PHE A 662 27.07 -22.98 -1.89
N ALA A 663 26.08 -22.49 -1.15
CA ALA A 663 25.66 -23.01 0.14
C ALA A 663 25.35 -24.52 0.17
N THR A 664 24.61 -25.06 -0.81
CA THR A 664 24.33 -26.51 -0.87
C THR A 664 25.57 -27.32 -1.28
N ALA A 665 26.36 -26.84 -2.24
CA ALA A 665 27.57 -27.53 -2.69
C ALA A 665 28.65 -27.60 -1.59
N THR A 666 28.88 -26.50 -0.86
CA THR A 666 29.84 -26.45 0.26
C THR A 666 29.36 -27.28 1.45
N ALA A 667 28.05 -27.34 1.72
CA ALA A 667 27.50 -28.16 2.80
C ALA A 667 27.55 -29.67 2.49
N VAL A 668 27.42 -30.07 1.22
CA VAL A 668 27.60 -31.46 0.78
C VAL A 668 29.09 -31.86 0.86
N ALA A 669 29.98 -31.01 0.34
CA ALA A 669 31.43 -31.24 0.43
C ALA A 669 31.96 -31.28 1.87
N ALA A 670 31.35 -30.52 2.79
CA ALA A 670 31.70 -30.56 4.22
C ALA A 670 31.08 -31.75 4.98
N ALA A 671 30.09 -32.45 4.41
CA ALA A 671 29.44 -33.61 5.03
C ALA A 671 30.04 -34.95 4.60
N GLU A 672 30.74 -35.00 3.46
CA GLU A 672 31.46 -36.19 2.98
C GLU A 672 32.56 -36.71 3.92
N PRO A 673 33.36 -35.88 4.63
CA PRO A 673 34.40 -36.41 5.53
C PRO A 673 33.83 -37.12 6.76
N ALA A 674 32.62 -36.77 7.19
CA ALA A 674 32.01 -37.31 8.42
C ALA A 674 31.30 -38.66 8.24
N ARG A 675 31.09 -39.12 6.99
CA ARG A 675 30.50 -40.45 6.70
C ARG A 675 31.54 -41.55 6.50
N ALA A 676 32.77 -41.21 6.09
CA ALA A 676 33.84 -42.18 5.88
C ALA A 676 34.44 -42.75 7.18
N GLU A 677 34.23 -42.08 8.32
CA GLU A 677 34.81 -42.47 9.62
C GLU A 677 33.88 -43.34 10.50
N LYS A 678 32.73 -43.81 9.97
CA LYS A 678 31.71 -44.54 10.73
C LYS A 678 31.28 -45.88 10.11
N GLU A 679 32.17 -46.56 9.38
CA GLU A 679 32.03 -48.00 9.15
C GLU A 679 32.93 -48.75 10.14
N PRO A 680 32.37 -49.52 11.10
CA PRO A 680 33.17 -50.45 11.85
C PRO A 680 33.48 -51.65 10.95
N SER A 681 34.78 -51.95 10.80
CA SER A 681 35.27 -53.18 10.19
C SER A 681 34.52 -54.39 10.77
N PRO A 682 33.89 -55.26 9.95
CA PRO A 682 33.52 -56.58 10.43
C PRO A 682 34.81 -57.37 10.71
N ARG A 683 34.72 -58.25 11.70
CA ARG A 683 35.82 -59.04 12.26
C ARG A 683 36.52 -59.95 11.25
#